data_AF-A0AAE8QW12-F1
#
_entry.id   AF-A0AAE8QW12-F1
#
_cell.length_a   1.000
_cell.length_b   1.000
_cell.length_c   1.000
_cell.angle_alpha   90.00
_cell.angle_beta   90.00
_cell.angle_gamma   90.00
#
_symmetry.space_group_name_H-M   'P 1'
#
loop_
_entity.id
_entity.type
_entity.pdbx_description
1 polymer ?
#
loop_
_entity_poly.entity_id
_entity_poly.type
_entity_poly.pdbx_seq_one_letter_code
_entity_poly.pdbx_strand_id
1 'polypeptide(L)'
;MSRLTSWLLIPPVSSRLSERYRHYRHHGASSLSAALGCFWMVLAWMFIPLEHPRWQRIRARHGELYPHINPDKPRPLDPARYAIQSIWLLATSTGAEKKTSRWRSFDRVQNLRERYHQWLDRLPDRVGDRTGHLDNHKELGHLHPGLRRFILGVVVAFSLILALVCITQPFNPLAQFTFLILLWGVALLVRRIPGRFSALMLIVLSLTVSCRYIWWRYTSTLNWDDPVSLVCGLVLLFAETYAWIVLVLGYFQVIWPLNRQPVPLPKDTTQWPTVDLFVPTYNEDLSVVKNTIYAALGIDWPKDKIKIWILDDGGRAEFRQFADEVGVEYIARTTHEHAKAGNINNALKYAKGEFVSIFDCDHVPTRSFLQMTMGWFLKEKELAMMQTPHHFFSPDPFERNLGRFRKTPNEGTLFYGLVQDGNDMWDATFFCGSCAVIRRKPLDEIGGIAVETVTEDAHTSLRLHRLGYTSAYMRIPQAAGLATESLSAHIGQRIRWARGMVQIFRLDNPLMGKGLKLAQRLCYVNAMFHFLSGIPRLIFLTAPLAFLLLHAYIIYAPALMIALFVLPHMIHASLTNSKIQGKYRHSFWSEIYETVLAWYIAPPTMVALINPHKGKFNVTAKGGLVEEEYVDWVISRPYIFLVLLNIVGVIVGIWRYFYGPENEVLTVFVSMAWVFYNLIILGGAVAVSVESKQVRRAHRVEISMPAAIARDDGHLFSCTVHDFSDGGLGIKINGQAKVLEGQKVNLLLKRGQQEYVFPTQVVRVRGNEVGLQLMPLTKKQHIDFVQCTFARADTWALWQDSFPEDKPLESLLDILKLGFRGYRHLAEFAPSSVKLIFRSLTSLVSWVVSFIPRRPERDEAKQADPVMAQQ
;
A
#
# COMPACT_ATOMS: atom_id res chain seq x y z
N MET A 1 -40.52 -40.33 3.17
CA MET A 1 -39.55 -41.46 3.26
C MET A 1 -40.07 -42.65 4.05
N SER A 2 -40.71 -42.50 5.23
CA SER A 2 -40.96 -43.66 6.12
C SER A 2 -41.90 -44.75 5.59
N ARG A 3 -42.84 -44.47 4.68
CA ARG A 3 -43.74 -45.51 4.10
C ARG A 3 -43.13 -46.31 2.93
N LEU A 4 -42.20 -45.72 2.19
CA LEU A 4 -41.54 -46.36 1.04
C LEU A 4 -40.37 -47.26 1.50
N THR A 5 -39.62 -46.83 2.53
CA THR A 5 -38.50 -47.60 3.08
C THR A 5 -38.96 -48.82 3.87
N SER A 6 -40.16 -48.79 4.47
CA SER A 6 -40.73 -49.96 5.17
C SER A 6 -41.22 -51.07 4.25
N TRP A 7 -41.43 -50.78 2.96
CA TRP A 7 -41.85 -51.76 1.95
C TRP A 7 -40.67 -52.41 1.22
N LEU A 8 -39.57 -51.69 1.05
CA LEU A 8 -38.42 -52.13 0.24
C LEU A 8 -37.23 -52.66 1.07
N LEU A 9 -37.18 -52.40 2.37
CA LEU A 9 -36.01 -52.72 3.21
C LEU A 9 -36.43 -53.51 4.45
N ILE A 10 -35.58 -54.46 4.87
CA ILE A 10 -35.80 -55.24 6.09
C ILE A 10 -35.97 -54.32 7.32
N PRO A 11 -36.83 -54.68 8.29
CA PRO A 11 -37.19 -53.82 9.43
C PRO A 11 -36.01 -53.15 10.18
N PRO A 12 -34.88 -53.84 10.49
CA PRO A 12 -33.76 -53.21 11.18
C PRO A 12 -33.00 -52.16 10.32
N VAL A 13 -33.04 -52.27 8.99
CA VAL A 13 -32.42 -51.30 8.09
C VAL A 13 -33.32 -50.07 7.95
N SER A 14 -34.64 -50.28 7.85
CA SER A 14 -35.63 -49.20 7.79
C SER A 14 -35.64 -48.36 9.07
N SER A 15 -35.48 -48.97 10.25
CA SER A 15 -35.39 -48.25 11.53
C SER A 15 -34.15 -47.36 11.60
N ARG A 16 -32.97 -47.89 11.24
CA ARG A 16 -31.70 -47.15 11.20
C ARG A 16 -31.69 -46.00 10.20
N LEU A 17 -32.27 -46.18 9.02
CA LEU A 17 -32.41 -45.09 8.04
C LEU A 17 -33.37 -44.00 8.54
N SER A 18 -34.44 -44.39 9.24
CA SER A 18 -35.39 -43.45 9.84
C SER A 18 -34.79 -42.66 11.00
N GLU A 19 -33.91 -43.28 11.79
CA GLU A 19 -33.10 -42.58 12.82
C GLU A 19 -32.12 -41.60 12.18
N ARG A 20 -31.39 -42.02 11.14
CA ARG A 20 -30.43 -41.15 10.43
C ARG A 20 -31.12 -39.95 9.77
N TYR A 21 -32.28 -40.16 9.14
CA TYR A 21 -33.06 -39.08 8.56
C TYR A 21 -33.49 -38.07 9.63
N ARG A 22 -33.97 -38.55 10.80
CA ARG A 22 -34.31 -37.68 11.94
C ARG A 22 -33.08 -36.92 12.47
N HIS A 23 -31.93 -37.59 12.57
CA HIS A 23 -30.66 -36.98 12.96
C HIS A 23 -30.26 -35.81 12.04
N TYR A 24 -30.32 -36.00 10.72
CA TYR A 24 -30.03 -34.93 9.76
C TYR A 24 -31.01 -33.76 9.86
N ARG A 25 -32.30 -34.04 10.10
CA ARG A 25 -33.32 -33.00 10.30
C ARG A 25 -33.08 -32.20 11.58
N HIS A 26 -32.68 -32.85 12.67
CA HIS A 26 -32.32 -32.19 13.94
C HIS A 26 -31.09 -31.28 13.79
N HIS A 27 -30.11 -31.66 12.96
CA HIS A 27 -28.92 -30.85 12.66
C HIS A 27 -29.16 -29.80 11.54
N GLY A 28 -30.42 -29.55 11.19
CA GLY A 28 -30.83 -28.45 10.31
C GLY A 28 -30.70 -28.71 8.81
N ALA A 29 -30.63 -29.97 8.35
CA ALA A 29 -30.69 -30.29 6.93
C ALA A 29 -32.12 -30.16 6.37
N SER A 30 -32.27 -29.72 5.11
CA SER A 30 -33.58 -29.68 4.43
C SER A 30 -34.16 -31.09 4.25
N SER A 31 -35.47 -31.23 4.04
CA SER A 31 -36.11 -32.53 3.80
C SER A 31 -35.52 -33.26 2.58
N LEU A 32 -35.29 -32.51 1.49
CA LEU A 32 -34.64 -33.00 0.28
C LEU A 32 -33.20 -33.44 0.54
N SER A 33 -32.43 -32.63 1.28
CA SER A 33 -31.01 -32.95 1.56
C SER A 33 -30.88 -34.13 2.52
N ALA A 34 -31.76 -34.26 3.51
CA ALA A 34 -31.80 -35.41 4.40
C ALA A 34 -32.18 -36.68 3.65
N ALA A 35 -33.15 -36.60 2.73
CA ALA A 35 -33.55 -37.71 1.86
C ALA A 35 -32.41 -38.16 0.94
N LEU A 36 -31.77 -37.21 0.24
CA LEU A 36 -30.61 -37.49 -0.60
C LEU A 36 -29.42 -38.02 0.21
N GLY A 37 -29.16 -37.47 1.41
CA GLY A 37 -28.11 -37.96 2.29
C GLY A 37 -28.31 -39.41 2.73
N CYS A 38 -29.56 -39.80 3.03
CA CYS A 38 -29.91 -41.20 3.29
C CYS A 38 -29.72 -42.09 2.04
N PHE A 39 -30.15 -41.61 0.87
CA PHE A 39 -29.96 -42.32 -0.40
C PHE A 39 -28.49 -42.55 -0.75
N TRP A 40 -27.66 -41.52 -0.62
CA TRP A 40 -26.21 -41.62 -0.85
C TRP A 40 -25.52 -42.55 0.15
N MET A 41 -25.98 -42.59 1.40
CA MET A 41 -25.46 -43.52 2.39
C MET A 41 -25.77 -44.99 2.04
N VAL A 42 -26.98 -45.27 1.52
CA VAL A 42 -27.35 -46.61 1.04
C VAL A 42 -26.48 -47.02 -0.14
N LEU A 43 -26.28 -46.12 -1.11
CA LEU A 43 -25.37 -46.36 -2.25
C LEU A 43 -23.93 -46.59 -1.78
N ALA A 44 -23.43 -45.78 -0.85
CA ALA A 44 -22.11 -45.97 -0.28
C ALA A 44 -21.96 -47.33 0.40
N TRP A 45 -22.96 -47.79 1.16
CA TRP A 45 -22.93 -49.13 1.77
C TRP A 45 -23.03 -50.28 0.77
N MET A 46 -23.72 -50.07 -0.35
CA MET A 46 -23.88 -51.09 -1.39
C MET A 46 -22.61 -51.27 -2.25
N PHE A 47 -21.90 -50.17 -2.54
CA PHE A 47 -20.78 -50.18 -3.48
C PHE A 47 -19.40 -50.00 -2.84
N ILE A 48 -19.33 -49.57 -1.56
CA ILE A 48 -18.08 -49.34 -0.84
C ILE A 48 -18.07 -50.24 0.40
N PRO A 49 -17.04 -51.08 0.59
CA PRO A 49 -16.91 -51.91 1.80
C PRO A 49 -16.49 -51.03 2.98
N LEU A 50 -17.42 -50.23 3.51
CA LEU A 50 -17.21 -49.28 4.60
C LEU A 50 -16.76 -49.96 5.91
N GLU A 51 -16.95 -51.26 6.02
CA GLU A 51 -16.50 -52.11 7.14
C GLU A 51 -15.02 -52.46 7.07
N HIS A 52 -14.39 -52.33 5.89
CA HIS A 52 -12.98 -52.65 5.72
C HIS A 52 -12.08 -51.67 6.51
N PRO A 53 -10.99 -52.12 7.17
CA PRO A 53 -10.14 -51.28 8.03
C PRO A 53 -9.53 -50.03 7.36
N ARG A 54 -9.45 -50.02 6.03
CA ARG A 54 -8.98 -48.85 5.25
C ARG A 54 -10.04 -47.74 5.19
N TRP A 55 -11.30 -48.09 4.98
CA TRP A 55 -12.41 -47.13 4.94
C TRP A 55 -12.76 -46.62 6.34
N GLN A 56 -12.64 -47.46 7.37
CA GLN A 56 -12.77 -47.02 8.76
C GLN A 56 -11.71 -45.97 9.14
N ARG A 57 -10.47 -46.12 8.67
CA ARG A 57 -9.42 -45.10 8.87
C ARG A 57 -9.73 -43.76 8.19
N ILE A 58 -10.24 -43.79 6.96
CA ILE A 58 -10.65 -42.57 6.24
C ILE A 58 -11.83 -41.90 6.95
N ARG A 59 -12.79 -42.69 7.44
CA ARG A 59 -13.96 -42.19 8.18
C ARG A 59 -13.59 -41.60 9.54
N ALA A 60 -12.63 -42.19 10.25
CA ALA A 60 -12.10 -41.65 11.50
C ALA A 60 -11.40 -40.29 11.30
N ARG A 61 -10.73 -40.10 10.15
CA ARG A 61 -10.05 -38.85 9.76
C ARG A 61 -10.91 -37.96 8.86
N HIS A 62 -12.23 -38.14 8.88
CA HIS A 62 -13.14 -37.42 7.98
C HIS A 62 -13.04 -35.90 8.18
N GLY A 63 -13.02 -35.43 9.43
CA GLY A 63 -12.89 -34.01 9.76
C GLY A 63 -11.59 -33.38 9.26
N GLU A 64 -10.50 -34.15 9.20
CA GLU A 64 -9.21 -33.70 8.66
C GLU A 64 -9.22 -33.67 7.12
N LEU A 65 -9.72 -34.73 6.47
CA LEU A 65 -9.64 -34.90 5.01
C LEU A 65 -10.71 -34.08 4.26
N TYR A 66 -11.87 -33.87 4.87
CA TYR A 66 -13.03 -33.21 4.27
C TYR A 66 -13.58 -32.06 5.15
N PRO A 67 -12.77 -31.07 5.55
CA PRO A 67 -13.14 -30.07 6.57
C PRO A 67 -14.30 -29.13 6.17
N HIS A 68 -14.64 -29.08 4.88
CA HIS A 68 -15.75 -28.26 4.36
C HIS A 68 -17.06 -29.03 4.18
N ILE A 69 -17.07 -30.34 4.44
CA ILE A 69 -18.25 -31.19 4.32
C ILE A 69 -18.66 -31.63 5.72
N ASN A 70 -19.87 -31.28 6.16
CA ASN A 70 -20.38 -31.68 7.46
C ASN A 70 -21.19 -32.98 7.32
N PRO A 71 -20.76 -34.09 7.95
CA PRO A 71 -21.44 -35.38 7.80
C PRO A 71 -22.82 -35.42 8.47
N ASP A 72 -23.05 -34.58 9.48
CA ASP A 72 -24.32 -34.49 10.22
C ASP A 72 -25.34 -33.56 9.54
N LYS A 73 -24.89 -32.74 8.58
CA LYS A 73 -25.75 -31.83 7.82
C LYS A 73 -25.51 -31.97 6.31
N PRO A 74 -26.00 -33.07 5.68
CA PRO A 74 -25.75 -33.33 4.27
C PRO A 74 -26.40 -32.28 3.38
N ARG A 75 -25.75 -31.97 2.25
CA ARG A 75 -26.25 -31.12 1.17
C ARG A 75 -26.44 -31.95 -0.11
N PRO A 76 -27.32 -31.53 -1.05
CA PRO A 76 -27.72 -32.35 -2.20
C PRO A 76 -26.56 -32.87 -3.08
N LEU A 77 -25.49 -32.08 -3.22
CA LEU A 77 -24.33 -32.37 -4.07
C LEU A 77 -23.04 -32.69 -3.29
N ASP A 78 -23.16 -33.15 -2.04
CA ASP A 78 -21.97 -33.55 -1.28
C ASP A 78 -21.16 -34.68 -1.94
N PRO A 79 -21.73 -35.67 -2.67
CA PRO A 79 -20.93 -36.64 -3.42
C PRO A 79 -19.96 -35.99 -4.41
N ALA A 80 -20.39 -34.92 -5.11
CA ALA A 80 -19.52 -34.18 -6.01
C ALA A 80 -18.42 -33.41 -5.24
N ARG A 81 -18.73 -32.86 -4.06
CA ARG A 81 -17.72 -32.24 -3.18
C ARG A 81 -16.70 -33.26 -2.68
N TYR A 82 -17.14 -34.44 -2.25
CA TYR A 82 -16.27 -35.55 -1.89
C TYR A 82 -15.39 -35.96 -3.06
N ALA A 83 -15.93 -36.07 -4.28
CA ALA A 83 -15.16 -36.42 -5.47
C ALA A 83 -14.10 -35.37 -5.81
N ILE A 84 -14.48 -34.08 -5.86
CA ILE A 84 -13.54 -32.97 -6.15
C ILE A 84 -12.44 -32.89 -5.09
N GLN A 85 -12.79 -32.96 -3.81
CA GLN A 85 -11.82 -32.99 -2.72
C GLN A 85 -10.93 -34.22 -2.77
N SER A 86 -11.46 -35.40 -3.11
CA SER A 86 -10.68 -36.64 -3.23
C SER A 86 -9.71 -36.57 -4.41
N ILE A 87 -10.15 -36.06 -5.56
CA ILE A 87 -9.28 -35.84 -6.73
C ILE A 87 -8.19 -34.82 -6.39
N TRP A 88 -8.54 -33.75 -5.69
CA TRP A 88 -7.58 -32.75 -5.24
C TRP A 88 -6.59 -33.33 -4.22
N LEU A 89 -7.05 -34.13 -3.25
CA LEU A 89 -6.17 -34.85 -2.33
C LEU A 89 -5.28 -35.83 -3.07
N LEU A 90 -5.77 -36.58 -4.05
CA LEU A 90 -4.93 -37.48 -4.86
C LEU A 90 -3.89 -36.72 -5.69
N ALA A 91 -4.24 -35.54 -6.19
CA ALA A 91 -3.33 -34.68 -6.96
C ALA A 91 -2.33 -33.90 -6.10
N THR A 92 -2.62 -33.68 -4.81
CA THR A 92 -1.82 -32.82 -3.91
C THR A 92 -1.24 -33.53 -2.69
N SER A 93 -1.69 -34.76 -2.36
CA SER A 93 -1.17 -35.54 -1.24
C SER A 93 0.13 -36.23 -1.63
N THR A 94 1.21 -35.46 -1.69
CA THR A 94 2.55 -36.00 -1.46
C THR A 94 2.76 -36.08 0.05
N GLY A 95 2.30 -37.15 0.69
CA GLY A 95 2.39 -37.25 2.16
C GLY A 95 1.72 -38.45 2.80
N ALA A 96 2.09 -39.66 2.39
CA ALA A 96 2.20 -40.77 3.33
C ALA A 96 3.70 -41.00 3.57
N GLU A 97 4.08 -41.20 4.83
CA GLU A 97 5.44 -41.45 5.34
C GLU A 97 6.46 -41.87 4.28
N LYS A 98 7.62 -41.20 4.27
CA LYS A 98 8.85 -41.69 3.64
C LYS A 98 9.26 -43.02 4.31
N LYS A 99 8.59 -44.12 3.96
CA LYS A 99 9.28 -45.40 3.82
C LYS A 99 10.07 -45.27 2.54
N THR A 100 11.38 -45.34 2.67
CA THR A 100 12.38 -45.41 1.61
C THR A 100 12.08 -46.58 0.66
N SER A 101 11.11 -46.40 -0.24
CA SER A 101 10.87 -47.30 -1.34
C SER A 101 11.83 -46.94 -2.47
N ARG A 102 12.68 -47.90 -2.81
CA ARG A 102 13.66 -47.86 -3.91
C ARG A 102 12.98 -47.58 -5.26
N TRP A 103 12.67 -46.34 -5.57
CA TRP A 103 12.33 -45.89 -6.92
C TRP A 103 13.38 -44.88 -7.39
N ARG A 104 14.49 -45.41 -7.93
CA ARG A 104 15.70 -44.69 -8.36
C ARG A 104 15.49 -43.62 -9.45
N SER A 105 14.28 -43.47 -10.02
CA SER A 105 14.04 -42.55 -11.14
C SER A 105 13.69 -41.11 -10.70
N PHE A 106 13.04 -40.91 -9.55
CA PHE A 106 12.65 -39.57 -9.08
C PHE A 106 13.63 -38.95 -8.07
N ASP A 107 14.43 -39.75 -7.36
CA ASP A 107 15.51 -39.23 -6.50
C ASP A 107 16.54 -38.44 -7.30
N ARG A 108 16.79 -38.78 -8.57
CA ARG A 108 17.66 -37.98 -9.43
C ARG A 108 17.05 -36.61 -9.71
N VAL A 109 15.77 -36.53 -10.01
CA VAL A 109 15.07 -35.27 -10.33
C VAL A 109 14.94 -34.40 -9.08
N GLN A 110 14.66 -35.01 -7.93
CA GLN A 110 14.60 -34.30 -6.66
C GLN A 110 15.98 -33.83 -6.20
N ASN A 111 17.02 -34.68 -6.28
CA ASN A 111 18.40 -34.25 -6.03
C ASN A 111 18.89 -33.21 -7.04
N LEU A 112 18.50 -33.29 -8.32
CA LEU A 112 18.78 -32.26 -9.32
C LEU A 112 18.07 -30.95 -8.97
N ARG A 113 16.82 -31.00 -8.53
CA ARG A 113 16.06 -29.84 -8.09
C ARG A 113 16.63 -29.22 -6.81
N GLU A 114 17.02 -30.03 -5.84
CA GLU A 114 17.66 -29.58 -4.60
C GLU A 114 19.06 -29.03 -4.89
N ARG A 115 19.87 -29.68 -5.72
CA ARG A 115 21.15 -29.14 -6.19
C ARG A 115 20.98 -27.86 -7.00
N TYR A 116 19.93 -27.77 -7.82
CA TYR A 116 19.61 -26.57 -8.59
C TYR A 116 19.20 -25.42 -7.67
N HIS A 117 18.35 -25.67 -6.67
CA HIS A 117 18.00 -24.65 -5.67
C HIS A 117 19.22 -24.26 -4.83
N GLN A 118 20.02 -25.21 -4.33
CA GLN A 118 21.26 -24.91 -3.60
C GLN A 118 22.28 -24.16 -4.45
N TRP A 119 22.39 -24.49 -5.74
CA TRP A 119 23.24 -23.78 -6.68
C TRP A 119 22.72 -22.36 -6.93
N LEU A 120 21.41 -22.20 -7.12
CA LEU A 120 20.74 -20.90 -7.29
C LEU A 120 20.87 -20.02 -6.04
N ASP A 121 20.74 -20.59 -4.85
CA ASP A 121 20.78 -19.85 -3.58
C ASP A 121 22.22 -19.41 -3.25
N ARG A 122 23.23 -20.17 -3.68
CA ARG A 122 24.66 -19.81 -3.57
C ARG A 122 25.18 -18.92 -4.70
N LEU A 123 24.38 -18.70 -5.75
CA LEU A 123 24.75 -17.89 -6.92
C LEU A 123 24.88 -16.40 -6.55
N PRO A 124 23.94 -15.80 -5.79
CA PRO A 124 24.11 -14.52 -5.10
C PRO A 124 25.47 -14.28 -4.48
N ASP A 125 25.88 -15.15 -3.55
CA ASP A 125 27.09 -14.97 -2.76
C ASP A 125 28.33 -15.03 -3.64
N ARG A 126 28.38 -16.00 -4.58
CA ARG A 126 29.50 -16.14 -5.53
C ARG A 126 29.64 -14.95 -6.47
N VAL A 127 28.52 -14.36 -6.90
CA VAL A 127 28.55 -13.17 -7.76
C VAL A 127 28.92 -11.95 -6.94
N GLY A 128 28.31 -11.77 -5.76
CA GLY A 128 28.62 -10.67 -4.83
C GLY A 128 30.09 -10.62 -4.44
N ASP A 129 30.68 -11.75 -4.05
CA ASP A 129 32.10 -11.86 -3.70
C ASP A 129 33.02 -11.52 -4.89
N ARG A 130 32.60 -11.88 -6.11
CA ARG A 130 33.35 -11.58 -7.34
C ARG A 130 33.14 -10.17 -7.85
N THR A 131 32.01 -9.51 -7.61
CA THR A 131 31.71 -8.17 -8.15
C THR A 131 31.86 -7.05 -7.12
N GLY A 132 32.03 -7.36 -5.83
CA GLY A 132 32.18 -6.34 -4.78
C GLY A 132 33.37 -5.39 -4.97
N HIS A 133 34.40 -5.80 -5.71
CA HIS A 133 35.54 -4.94 -6.05
C HIS A 133 35.22 -3.92 -7.16
N LEU A 134 34.23 -4.18 -8.03
CA LEU A 134 33.80 -3.28 -9.11
C LEU A 134 33.02 -2.07 -8.59
N ASP A 135 32.37 -2.18 -7.43
CA ASP A 135 31.70 -1.05 -6.77
C ASP A 135 32.71 -0.02 -6.21
N ASN A 136 33.94 -0.43 -5.89
CA ASN A 136 34.97 0.43 -5.30
C ASN A 136 35.99 0.96 -6.32
N HIS A 137 36.27 0.23 -7.39
CA HIS A 137 37.19 0.67 -8.44
C HIS A 137 36.43 1.14 -9.67
N LYS A 138 36.41 2.46 -9.91
CA LYS A 138 36.01 3.04 -11.19
C LYS A 138 36.99 2.55 -12.27
N GLU A 139 36.70 1.42 -12.91
CA GLU A 139 37.59 0.78 -13.88
C GLU A 139 38.00 1.69 -15.04
N LEU A 140 37.22 2.72 -15.37
CA LEU A 140 37.55 3.71 -16.42
C LEU A 140 38.09 5.03 -15.85
N GLY A 141 38.39 5.10 -14.56
CA GLY A 141 38.84 6.32 -13.86
C GLY A 141 40.24 6.77 -14.27
N HIS A 142 41.07 5.86 -14.77
CA HIS A 142 42.45 6.11 -15.20
C HIS A 142 42.57 6.60 -16.65
N LEU A 143 41.47 6.56 -17.44
CA LEU A 143 41.46 7.02 -18.82
C LEU A 143 41.21 8.52 -18.92
N HIS A 144 41.79 9.15 -19.95
CA HIS A 144 41.56 10.56 -20.25
C HIS A 144 40.04 10.85 -20.41
N PRO A 145 39.48 11.93 -19.82
CA PRO A 145 38.04 12.18 -19.80
C PRO A 145 37.36 12.20 -21.18
N GLY A 146 38.06 12.69 -22.20
CA GLY A 146 37.57 12.69 -23.58
C GLY A 146 37.42 11.29 -24.16
N LEU A 147 38.43 10.42 -23.96
CA LEU A 147 38.42 9.04 -24.43
C LEU A 147 37.35 8.23 -23.68
N ARG A 148 37.19 8.44 -22.38
CA ARG A 148 36.12 7.80 -21.60
C ARG A 148 34.73 8.15 -22.12
N ARG A 149 34.47 9.44 -22.40
CA ARG A 149 33.20 9.89 -22.98
C ARG A 149 32.97 9.30 -24.37
N PHE A 150 34.02 9.21 -25.19
CA PHE A 150 33.93 8.58 -26.50
C PHE A 150 33.57 7.10 -26.41
N ILE A 151 34.30 6.32 -25.60
CA ILE A 151 34.04 4.87 -25.40
C ILE A 151 32.62 4.64 -24.89
N LEU A 152 32.21 5.39 -23.85
CA LEU A 152 30.84 5.30 -23.32
C LEU A 152 29.80 5.70 -24.37
N GLY A 153 30.06 6.74 -25.17
CA GLY A 153 29.20 7.16 -26.26
C GLY A 153 29.02 6.06 -27.31
N VAL A 154 30.10 5.38 -27.72
CA VAL A 154 30.06 4.26 -28.68
C VAL A 154 29.27 3.08 -28.10
N VAL A 155 29.52 2.70 -26.84
CA VAL A 155 28.80 1.59 -26.18
C VAL A 155 27.31 1.88 -26.06
N VAL A 156 26.94 3.11 -25.68
CA VAL A 156 25.54 3.55 -25.59
C VAL A 156 24.89 3.54 -26.96
N ALA A 157 25.54 4.10 -27.99
CA ALA A 157 25.02 4.10 -29.36
C ALA A 157 24.80 2.68 -29.88
N PHE A 158 25.78 1.78 -29.72
CA PHE A 158 25.67 0.38 -30.13
C PHE A 158 24.53 -0.34 -29.39
N SER A 159 24.42 -0.10 -28.07
CA SER A 159 23.36 -0.68 -27.24
C SER A 159 21.96 -0.17 -27.63
N LEU A 160 21.83 1.12 -27.99
CA LEU A 160 20.60 1.70 -28.52
C LEU A 160 20.21 1.11 -29.87
N ILE A 161 21.17 0.89 -30.77
CA ILE A 161 20.94 0.22 -32.05
C ILE A 161 20.47 -1.23 -31.83
N LEU A 162 21.13 -1.97 -30.95
CA LEU A 162 20.73 -3.34 -30.62
C LEU A 162 19.33 -3.39 -29.99
N ALA A 163 19.04 -2.48 -29.06
CA ALA A 163 17.71 -2.35 -28.46
C ALA A 163 16.65 -2.04 -29.51
N LEU A 164 16.94 -1.12 -30.44
CA LEU A 164 16.04 -0.77 -31.54
C LEU A 164 15.72 -2.01 -32.39
N VAL A 165 16.74 -2.76 -32.82
CA VAL A 165 16.56 -4.01 -33.58
C VAL A 165 15.71 -5.02 -32.80
N CYS A 166 15.99 -5.24 -31.52
CA CYS A 166 15.21 -6.14 -30.67
C CYS A 166 13.75 -5.71 -30.51
N ILE A 167 13.48 -4.42 -30.48
CA ILE A 167 12.13 -3.85 -30.32
C ILE A 167 11.35 -3.93 -31.63
N THR A 168 11.96 -3.53 -32.76
CA THR A 168 11.22 -3.32 -34.01
C THR A 168 11.11 -4.57 -34.88
N GLN A 169 11.97 -5.57 -34.71
CA GLN A 169 11.99 -6.75 -35.57
C GLN A 169 10.68 -7.58 -35.46
N PRO A 170 9.91 -7.76 -36.55
CA PRO A 170 8.71 -8.60 -36.50
C PRO A 170 9.11 -10.07 -36.35
N PHE A 171 8.59 -10.74 -35.33
CA PHE A 171 8.79 -12.18 -35.13
C PHE A 171 7.53 -12.94 -35.52
N ASN A 172 7.73 -14.15 -36.05
CA ASN A 172 6.62 -15.10 -36.12
C ASN A 172 6.18 -15.51 -34.68
N PRO A 173 4.96 -16.02 -34.48
CA PRO A 173 4.44 -16.30 -33.14
C PRO A 173 5.33 -17.26 -32.32
N LEU A 174 5.98 -18.22 -32.97
CA LEU A 174 6.86 -19.19 -32.32
C LEU A 174 8.17 -18.53 -31.85
N ALA A 175 8.82 -17.73 -32.68
CA ALA A 175 10.03 -16.99 -32.33
C ALA A 175 9.75 -15.92 -31.27
N GLN A 176 8.58 -15.29 -31.34
CA GLN A 176 8.10 -14.40 -30.27
C GLN A 176 7.99 -15.17 -28.96
N PHE A 177 7.29 -16.32 -28.95
CA PHE A 177 7.15 -17.14 -27.76
C PHE A 177 8.50 -17.60 -27.19
N THR A 178 9.42 -18.09 -28.02
CA THR A 178 10.74 -18.55 -27.55
C THR A 178 11.56 -17.41 -26.97
N PHE A 179 11.60 -16.25 -27.64
CA PHE A 179 12.27 -15.05 -27.15
C PHE A 179 11.76 -14.66 -25.76
N LEU A 180 10.44 -14.67 -25.57
CA LEU A 180 9.82 -14.29 -24.30
C LEU A 180 10.10 -15.27 -23.17
N ILE A 181 10.04 -16.59 -23.45
CA ILE A 181 10.36 -17.61 -22.45
C ILE A 181 11.84 -17.52 -22.02
N LEU A 182 12.74 -17.23 -22.96
CA LEU A 182 14.16 -16.99 -22.64
C LEU A 182 14.33 -15.75 -21.77
N LEU A 183 13.74 -14.61 -22.15
CA LEU A 183 13.80 -13.38 -21.34
C LEU A 183 13.21 -13.58 -19.95
N TRP A 184 12.09 -14.29 -19.85
CA TRP A 184 11.46 -14.61 -18.58
C TRP A 184 12.37 -15.50 -17.71
N GLY A 185 12.98 -16.54 -18.30
CA GLY A 185 13.96 -17.38 -17.63
C GLY A 185 15.15 -16.58 -17.09
N VAL A 186 15.70 -15.66 -17.90
CA VAL A 186 16.77 -14.75 -17.47
C VAL A 186 16.29 -13.86 -16.33
N ALA A 187 15.10 -13.26 -16.44
CA ALA A 187 14.57 -12.38 -15.40
C ALA A 187 14.35 -13.12 -14.06
N LEU A 188 13.90 -14.38 -14.10
CA LEU A 188 13.76 -15.21 -12.89
C LEU A 188 15.11 -15.52 -12.22
N LEU A 189 16.16 -15.74 -13.01
CA LEU A 189 17.52 -15.94 -12.48
C LEU A 189 18.06 -14.64 -11.87
N VAL A 190 17.98 -13.54 -12.63
CA VAL A 190 18.49 -12.21 -12.22
C VAL A 190 17.78 -11.71 -10.96
N ARG A 191 16.47 -11.94 -10.80
CA ARG A 191 15.71 -11.49 -9.62
C ARG A 191 16.29 -12.02 -8.30
N ARG A 192 16.87 -13.22 -8.29
CA ARG A 192 17.45 -13.82 -7.09
C ARG A 192 18.78 -13.20 -6.69
N ILE A 193 19.47 -12.55 -7.63
CA ILE A 193 20.74 -11.88 -7.35
C ILE A 193 20.48 -10.62 -6.51
N PRO A 194 21.11 -10.46 -5.33
CA PRO A 194 21.02 -9.27 -4.51
C PRO A 194 21.83 -8.13 -5.14
N GLY A 195 21.58 -6.90 -4.69
CA GLY A 195 22.31 -5.72 -5.14
C GLY A 195 21.63 -4.95 -6.27
N ARG A 196 22.25 -3.82 -6.62
CA ARG A 196 21.67 -2.81 -7.53
C ARG A 196 21.75 -3.24 -9.00
N PHE A 197 22.79 -3.98 -9.37
CA PHE A 197 22.99 -4.44 -10.75
C PHE A 197 21.83 -5.33 -11.25
N SER A 198 21.30 -6.21 -10.40
CA SER A 198 20.17 -7.06 -10.77
C SER A 198 18.89 -6.26 -11.01
N ALA A 199 18.65 -5.20 -10.23
CA ALA A 199 17.54 -4.28 -10.44
C ALA A 199 17.67 -3.54 -11.79
N LEU A 200 18.87 -3.04 -12.13
CA LEU A 200 19.13 -2.39 -13.41
C LEU A 200 18.92 -3.34 -14.60
N MET A 201 19.40 -4.58 -14.51
CA MET A 201 19.16 -5.59 -15.55
C MET A 201 17.66 -5.86 -15.73
N LEU A 202 16.90 -6.01 -14.63
CA LEU A 202 15.46 -6.20 -14.71
C LEU A 202 14.74 -5.00 -15.35
N ILE A 203 15.16 -3.77 -15.04
CA ILE A 203 14.66 -2.56 -15.70
C ILE A 203 14.89 -2.64 -17.21
N VAL A 204 16.12 -2.97 -17.65
CA VAL A 204 16.44 -3.07 -19.09
C VAL A 204 15.60 -4.15 -19.78
N LEU A 205 15.46 -5.32 -19.16
CA LEU A 205 14.61 -6.41 -19.67
C LEU A 205 13.14 -5.98 -19.76
N SER A 206 12.61 -5.35 -18.71
CA SER A 206 11.25 -4.85 -18.67
C SER A 206 11.01 -3.77 -19.74
N LEU A 207 11.92 -2.82 -19.89
CA LEU A 207 11.84 -1.78 -20.93
C LEU A 207 11.89 -2.39 -22.33
N THR A 208 12.75 -3.37 -22.58
CA THR A 208 12.84 -4.04 -23.88
C THR A 208 11.52 -4.70 -24.27
N VAL A 209 10.92 -5.49 -23.36
CA VAL A 209 9.63 -6.16 -23.62
C VAL A 209 8.49 -5.14 -23.74
N SER A 210 8.49 -4.09 -22.91
CA SER A 210 7.44 -3.06 -22.91
C SER A 210 7.50 -2.17 -24.16
N CYS A 211 8.69 -1.80 -24.61
CA CYS A 211 8.89 -1.06 -25.86
C CYS A 211 8.50 -1.91 -27.07
N ARG A 212 8.80 -3.21 -27.06
CA ARG A 212 8.36 -4.14 -28.11
C ARG A 212 6.83 -4.26 -28.15
N TYR A 213 6.18 -4.31 -26.97
CA TYR A 213 4.72 -4.29 -26.84
C TYR A 213 4.10 -3.04 -27.46
N ILE A 214 4.56 -1.86 -27.04
CA ILE A 214 3.96 -0.59 -27.50
C ILE A 214 4.26 -0.36 -28.99
N TRP A 215 5.45 -0.75 -29.48
CA TRP A 215 5.76 -0.73 -30.91
C TRP A 215 4.77 -1.55 -31.72
N TRP A 216 4.54 -2.80 -31.34
CA TRP A 216 3.54 -3.67 -31.98
C TRP A 216 2.13 -3.06 -31.96
N ARG A 217 1.76 -2.41 -30.86
CA ARG A 217 0.48 -1.71 -30.75
C ARG A 217 0.35 -0.59 -31.80
N TYR A 218 1.38 0.26 -31.94
CA TYR A 218 1.38 1.35 -32.93
C TYR A 218 1.38 0.84 -34.39
N THR A 219 2.11 -0.24 -34.69
CA THR A 219 2.33 -0.65 -36.09
C THR A 219 1.31 -1.62 -36.64
N SER A 220 0.69 -2.45 -35.81
CA SER A 220 0.07 -3.70 -36.30
C SER A 220 -1.32 -3.99 -35.74
N THR A 221 -1.91 -3.11 -34.92
CA THR A 221 -3.14 -3.45 -34.19
C THR A 221 -4.26 -2.42 -34.28
N LEU A 222 -4.08 -1.35 -35.06
CA LEU A 222 -5.12 -0.37 -35.33
C LEU A 222 -5.91 -0.80 -36.57
N ASN A 223 -7.24 -0.78 -36.47
CA ASN A 223 -8.13 -1.01 -37.59
C ASN A 223 -8.47 0.33 -38.25
N TRP A 224 -7.98 0.58 -39.46
CA TRP A 224 -8.22 1.82 -40.20
C TRP A 224 -9.55 1.83 -40.98
N ASP A 225 -10.16 0.65 -41.15
CA ASP A 225 -11.34 0.47 -42.01
C ASP A 225 -12.66 0.69 -41.26
N ASP A 226 -12.66 0.60 -39.92
CA ASP A 226 -13.83 0.86 -39.08
C ASP A 226 -13.59 2.07 -38.14
N PRO A 227 -14.30 3.21 -38.35
CA PRO A 227 -14.13 4.41 -37.53
C PRO A 227 -14.39 4.19 -36.04
N VAL A 228 -15.35 3.35 -35.66
CA VAL A 228 -15.68 3.13 -34.23
C VAL A 228 -14.54 2.35 -33.56
N SER A 229 -14.10 1.24 -34.17
CA SER A 229 -12.93 0.49 -33.71
C SER A 229 -11.66 1.34 -33.68
N LEU A 230 -11.45 2.20 -34.68
CA LEU A 230 -10.30 3.10 -34.73
C LEU A 230 -10.31 4.08 -33.53
N VAL A 231 -11.43 4.76 -33.29
CA VAL A 231 -11.53 5.73 -32.18
C VAL A 231 -11.34 5.03 -30.83
N CYS A 232 -12.04 3.93 -30.58
CA CYS A 232 -11.87 3.19 -29.32
C CYS A 232 -10.45 2.62 -29.17
N GLY A 233 -9.84 2.16 -30.27
CA GLY A 233 -8.46 1.67 -30.32
C GLY A 233 -7.44 2.77 -30.03
N LEU A 234 -7.62 3.97 -30.58
CA LEU A 234 -6.77 5.14 -30.31
C LEU A 234 -6.90 5.62 -28.86
N VAL A 235 -8.11 5.60 -28.28
CA VAL A 235 -8.34 5.94 -26.87
C VAL A 235 -7.62 4.95 -25.95
N LEU A 236 -7.68 3.65 -26.25
CA LEU A 236 -6.93 2.64 -25.50
C LEU A 236 -5.41 2.84 -25.68
N LEU A 237 -4.94 3.04 -26.92
CA LEU A 237 -3.52 3.26 -27.22
C LEU A 237 -2.95 4.49 -26.51
N PHE A 238 -3.76 5.55 -26.38
CA PHE A 238 -3.41 6.73 -25.59
C PHE A 238 -3.19 6.36 -24.11
N ALA A 239 -4.10 5.60 -23.51
CA ALA A 239 -3.97 5.14 -22.12
C ALA A 239 -2.74 4.23 -21.91
N GLU A 240 -2.48 3.32 -22.86
CA GLU A 240 -1.31 2.43 -22.84
C GLU A 240 0.00 3.20 -23.03
N THR A 241 0.02 4.20 -23.90
CA THR A 241 1.19 5.06 -24.11
C THR A 241 1.49 5.88 -22.87
N TYR A 242 0.45 6.44 -22.23
CA TYR A 242 0.60 7.11 -20.95
C TYR A 242 1.21 6.16 -19.90
N ALA A 243 0.68 4.93 -19.78
CA ALA A 243 1.19 3.96 -18.81
C ALA A 243 2.65 3.58 -19.09
N TRP A 244 3.02 3.43 -20.37
CA TRP A 244 4.39 3.20 -20.80
C TRP A 244 5.31 4.39 -20.46
N ILE A 245 4.89 5.64 -20.69
CA ILE A 245 5.66 6.83 -20.32
C ILE A 245 5.91 6.85 -18.81
N VAL A 246 4.87 6.66 -18.00
CA VAL A 246 4.98 6.63 -16.54
C VAL A 246 5.86 5.48 -16.06
N LEU A 247 5.83 4.31 -16.72
CA LEU A 247 6.74 3.20 -16.43
C LEU A 247 8.20 3.58 -16.67
N VAL A 248 8.51 4.18 -17.83
CA VAL A 248 9.86 4.62 -18.19
C VAL A 248 10.36 5.68 -17.21
N LEU A 249 9.55 6.70 -16.95
CA LEU A 249 9.88 7.78 -16.02
C LEU A 249 10.02 7.27 -14.59
N GLY A 250 9.16 6.35 -14.16
CA GLY A 250 9.24 5.69 -12.86
C GLY A 250 10.54 4.92 -12.68
N TYR A 251 10.96 4.12 -13.67
CA TYR A 251 12.24 3.42 -13.64
C TYR A 251 13.44 4.37 -13.63
N PHE A 252 13.40 5.45 -14.42
CA PHE A 252 14.42 6.48 -14.40
C PHE A 252 14.55 7.13 -13.02
N GLN A 253 13.42 7.46 -12.40
CA GLN A 253 13.36 8.11 -11.10
C GLN A 253 13.95 7.24 -9.99
N VAL A 254 13.68 5.93 -9.99
CA VAL A 254 14.14 5.00 -8.93
C VAL A 254 15.36 4.18 -9.32
N ILE A 255 16.08 4.58 -10.37
CA ILE A 255 17.20 3.80 -10.92
C ILE A 255 18.32 3.59 -9.90
N TRP A 256 18.54 4.58 -9.03
CA TRP A 256 19.62 4.56 -8.03
C TRP A 256 19.29 5.40 -6.79
N PRO A 257 18.46 4.90 -5.86
CA PRO A 257 18.15 5.62 -4.62
C PRO A 257 19.41 5.81 -3.75
N LEU A 258 19.64 7.04 -3.27
CA LEU A 258 20.90 7.41 -2.60
C LEU A 258 21.02 6.88 -1.18
N ASN A 259 19.92 6.79 -0.43
CA ASN A 259 19.88 6.39 0.97
C ASN A 259 20.84 7.20 1.85
N ARG A 260 20.72 8.54 1.83
CA ARG A 260 21.59 9.44 2.59
C ARG A 260 21.64 9.07 4.06
N GLN A 261 22.85 8.99 4.59
CA GLN A 261 23.10 8.82 6.02
C GLN A 261 23.21 10.18 6.72
N PRO A 262 22.90 10.27 8.02
CA PRO A 262 23.11 11.49 8.79
C PRO A 262 24.57 11.92 8.77
N VAL A 263 24.80 13.23 8.63
CA VAL A 263 26.14 13.82 8.72
C VAL A 263 26.34 14.35 10.14
N PRO A 264 27.43 13.98 10.83
CA PRO A 264 27.68 14.43 12.19
C PRO A 264 27.87 15.95 12.22
N LEU A 265 27.25 16.61 13.21
CA LEU A 265 27.45 18.03 13.49
C LEU A 265 28.79 18.27 14.20
N PRO A 266 29.36 19.49 14.09
CA PRO A 266 30.49 19.90 14.91
C PRO A 266 30.18 19.71 16.40
N LYS A 267 31.17 19.21 17.17
CA LYS A 267 31.03 19.03 18.62
C LYS A 267 30.75 20.35 19.36
N ASP A 268 31.27 21.44 18.81
CA ASP A 268 31.05 22.80 19.31
C ASP A 268 29.69 23.33 18.83
N THR A 269 28.76 23.47 19.77
CA THR A 269 27.38 23.94 19.53
C THR A 269 27.32 25.43 19.18
N THR A 270 28.38 26.20 19.43
CA THR A 270 28.45 27.62 19.05
C THR A 270 28.50 27.80 17.52
N GLN A 271 28.90 26.76 16.78
CA GLN A 271 28.92 26.75 15.32
C GLN A 271 27.59 26.33 14.69
N TRP A 272 26.63 25.87 15.50
CA TRP A 272 25.33 25.44 14.99
C TRP A 272 24.51 26.65 14.53
N PRO A 273 23.75 26.56 13.43
CA PRO A 273 23.01 27.70 12.92
C PRO A 273 21.75 28.03 13.73
N THR A 274 21.23 29.23 13.50
CA THR A 274 19.93 29.65 14.06
C THR A 274 18.76 29.10 13.23
N VAL A 275 17.67 28.72 13.91
CA VAL A 275 16.51 28.06 13.30
C VAL A 275 15.20 28.65 13.82
N ASP A 276 14.33 29.06 12.90
CA ASP A 276 12.93 29.35 13.20
C ASP A 276 12.06 28.12 12.85
N LEU A 277 11.36 27.56 13.82
CA LEU A 277 10.46 26.42 13.66
C LEU A 277 9.01 26.91 13.61
N PHE A 278 8.35 26.68 12.49
CA PHE A 278 7.00 27.14 12.21
C PHE A 278 5.98 26.01 12.31
N VAL A 279 4.89 26.30 13.01
CA VAL A 279 3.71 25.44 13.12
C VAL A 279 2.46 26.23 12.68
N PRO A 280 2.12 26.23 11.38
CA PRO A 280 0.90 26.83 10.89
C PRO A 280 -0.36 26.06 11.30
N THR A 281 -1.42 26.80 11.64
CA THR A 281 -2.75 26.27 11.95
C THR A 281 -3.83 27.23 11.46
N TYR A 282 -5.02 26.70 11.17
CA TYR A 282 -6.18 27.48 10.73
C TYR A 282 -7.44 27.19 11.55
N ASN A 283 -7.90 25.94 11.55
CA ASN A 283 -9.13 25.51 12.23
C ASN A 283 -8.94 24.29 13.13
N GLU A 284 -7.71 23.79 13.28
CA GLU A 284 -7.42 22.62 14.11
C GLU A 284 -7.54 22.95 15.60
N ASP A 285 -8.11 22.02 16.37
CA ASP A 285 -8.29 22.18 17.81
C ASP A 285 -6.94 22.32 18.53
N LEU A 286 -6.90 23.17 19.57
CA LEU A 286 -5.71 23.43 20.36
C LEU A 286 -5.13 22.13 20.97
N SER A 287 -5.96 21.15 21.30
CA SER A 287 -5.51 19.83 21.80
C SER A 287 -4.60 19.09 20.80
N VAL A 288 -4.81 19.26 19.50
CA VAL A 288 -3.97 18.65 18.46
C VAL A 288 -2.64 19.40 18.35
N VAL A 289 -2.70 20.74 18.33
CA VAL A 289 -1.51 21.58 18.13
C VAL A 289 -0.57 21.55 19.36
N LYS A 290 -1.14 21.40 20.57
CA LYS A 290 -0.39 21.29 21.83
C LYS A 290 0.72 20.25 21.78
N ASN A 291 0.44 19.06 21.27
CA ASN A 291 1.42 17.98 21.19
C ASN A 291 2.63 18.34 20.32
N THR A 292 2.38 18.94 19.15
CA THR A 292 3.43 19.38 18.24
C THR A 292 4.32 20.44 18.88
N ILE A 293 3.73 21.41 19.59
CA ILE A 293 4.47 22.47 20.29
C ILE A 293 5.26 21.90 21.48
N TYR A 294 4.67 21.02 22.28
CA TYR A 294 5.36 20.37 23.41
C TYR A 294 6.54 19.50 22.95
N ALA A 295 6.41 18.83 21.82
CA ALA A 295 7.50 18.10 21.21
C ALA A 295 8.59 19.04 20.65
N ALA A 296 8.20 20.12 19.97
CA ALA A 296 9.14 21.12 19.45
C ALA A 296 9.99 21.77 20.56
N LEU A 297 9.39 22.05 21.73
CA LEU A 297 10.11 22.53 22.93
C LEU A 297 11.19 21.55 23.42
N GLY A 298 11.07 20.27 23.07
CA GLY A 298 11.98 19.19 23.46
C GLY A 298 13.08 18.89 22.44
N ILE A 299 13.17 19.63 21.33
CA ILE A 299 14.21 19.43 20.32
C ILE A 299 15.60 19.72 20.91
N ASP A 300 16.55 18.83 20.61
CA ASP A 300 17.94 18.88 21.08
C ASP A 300 18.76 19.93 20.30
N TRP A 301 18.46 21.21 20.58
CA TRP A 301 19.10 22.38 20.00
C TRP A 301 19.37 23.46 21.07
N PRO A 302 20.44 24.28 20.94
CA PRO A 302 20.67 25.41 21.86
C PRO A 302 19.46 26.34 21.90
N LYS A 303 18.99 26.67 23.10
CA LYS A 303 17.74 27.42 23.32
C LYS A 303 17.80 28.85 22.80
N ASP A 304 18.98 29.44 22.74
CA ASP A 304 19.26 30.75 22.14
C ASP A 304 19.26 30.72 20.60
N LYS A 305 19.29 29.53 19.99
CA LYS A 305 19.38 29.34 18.53
C LYS A 305 18.15 28.71 17.89
N ILE A 306 17.12 28.40 18.68
CA ILE A 306 15.85 27.91 18.18
C ILE A 306 14.72 28.83 18.67
N LYS A 307 13.88 29.27 17.73
CA LYS A 307 12.64 29.96 18.06
C LYS A 307 11.47 29.18 17.48
N ILE A 308 10.44 28.96 18.28
CA ILE A 308 9.25 28.22 17.88
C ILE A 308 8.13 29.23 17.67
N TRP A 309 7.41 29.11 16.55
CA TRP A 309 6.35 30.02 16.14
C TRP A 309 5.06 29.26 15.88
N ILE A 310 3.97 29.70 16.52
CA ILE A 310 2.60 29.33 16.17
C ILE A 310 2.11 30.35 15.15
N LEU A 311 1.80 29.88 13.93
CA LEU A 311 1.26 30.72 12.87
C LEU A 311 -0.24 30.49 12.77
N ASP A 312 -1.04 31.26 13.49
CA ASP A 312 -2.48 31.05 13.60
C ASP A 312 -3.26 31.93 12.62
N ASP A 313 -3.64 31.34 11.49
CA ASP A 313 -4.44 32.00 10.46
C ASP A 313 -5.92 32.07 10.83
N GLY A 314 -6.33 31.51 11.98
CA GLY A 314 -7.68 31.65 12.54
C GLY A 314 -7.85 32.83 13.51
N GLY A 315 -6.76 33.48 13.94
CA GLY A 315 -6.79 34.63 14.86
C GLY A 315 -7.42 34.33 16.23
N ARG A 316 -7.21 33.12 16.75
CA ARG A 316 -7.87 32.58 17.95
C ARG A 316 -7.15 33.00 19.22
N ALA A 317 -7.89 33.64 20.14
CA ALA A 317 -7.35 34.13 21.41
C ALA A 317 -6.75 33.03 22.30
N GLU A 318 -7.33 31.81 22.28
CA GLU A 318 -6.85 30.66 23.04
C GLU A 318 -5.43 30.24 22.63
N PHE A 319 -5.07 30.37 21.34
CA PHE A 319 -3.74 30.04 20.84
C PHE A 319 -2.71 31.07 21.26
N ARG A 320 -3.11 32.35 21.31
CA ARG A 320 -2.25 33.44 21.81
C ARG A 320 -1.93 33.25 23.29
N GLN A 321 -2.94 32.99 24.11
CA GLN A 321 -2.77 32.70 25.54
C GLN A 321 -1.87 31.47 25.74
N PHE A 322 -2.13 30.40 24.98
CA PHE A 322 -1.30 29.21 25.04
C PHE A 322 0.16 29.49 24.67
N ALA A 323 0.41 30.28 23.62
CA ALA A 323 1.77 30.63 23.19
C ALA A 323 2.53 31.39 24.29
N ASP A 324 1.88 32.39 24.90
CA ASP A 324 2.43 33.15 26.02
C ASP A 324 2.72 32.24 27.23
N GLU A 325 1.82 31.29 27.53
CA GLU A 325 1.98 30.33 28.62
C GLU A 325 3.17 29.39 28.45
N VAL A 326 3.46 28.94 27.22
CA VAL A 326 4.57 28.01 26.94
C VAL A 326 5.87 28.70 26.54
N GLY A 327 5.84 30.03 26.34
CA GLY A 327 7.00 30.83 25.95
C GLY A 327 7.42 30.60 24.50
N VAL A 328 6.46 30.54 23.57
CA VAL A 328 6.72 30.48 22.12
C VAL A 328 6.12 31.69 21.42
N GLU A 329 6.62 32.01 20.23
CA GLU A 329 6.16 33.16 19.47
C GLU A 329 4.79 32.89 18.85
N TYR A 330 3.92 33.89 18.83
CA TYR A 330 2.60 33.83 18.20
C TYR A 330 2.48 34.89 17.12
N ILE A 331 1.99 34.50 15.95
CA ILE A 331 1.61 35.44 14.91
C ILE A 331 0.28 35.05 14.28
N ALA A 332 -0.53 36.07 14.05
CA ALA A 332 -1.77 35.99 13.28
C ALA A 332 -1.78 37.15 12.27
N ARG A 333 -2.64 37.04 11.27
CA ARG A 333 -2.82 38.06 10.22
C ARG A 333 -4.30 38.38 10.03
N THR A 334 -4.58 39.58 9.54
CA THR A 334 -5.94 40.09 9.34
C THR A 334 -6.53 39.70 7.99
N THR A 335 -5.69 39.41 6.98
CA THR A 335 -6.12 38.99 5.64
C THR A 335 -5.66 37.56 5.36
N HIS A 336 -6.59 36.70 4.93
CA HIS A 336 -6.35 35.26 4.71
C HIS A 336 -5.97 34.93 3.26
N GLU A 337 -5.16 35.78 2.63
CA GLU A 337 -4.72 35.59 1.26
C GLU A 337 -3.73 34.41 1.17
N HIS A 338 -3.83 33.61 0.10
CA HIS A 338 -2.89 32.50 -0.18
C HIS A 338 -2.76 31.42 0.92
N ALA A 339 -3.77 31.28 1.80
CA ALA A 339 -3.85 30.20 2.81
C ALA A 339 -2.52 29.95 3.56
N LYS A 340 -2.09 28.68 3.69
CA LYS A 340 -0.87 28.29 4.42
C LYS A 340 0.40 28.99 3.91
N ALA A 341 0.57 29.10 2.58
CA ALA A 341 1.71 29.78 1.98
C ALA A 341 1.80 31.24 2.43
N GLY A 342 0.67 31.95 2.36
CA GLY A 342 0.59 33.34 2.82
C GLY A 342 0.83 33.50 4.32
N ASN A 343 0.36 32.55 5.13
CA ASN A 343 0.58 32.55 6.58
C ASN A 343 2.07 32.41 6.91
N ILE A 344 2.76 31.45 6.26
CA ILE A 344 4.20 31.27 6.40
C ILE A 344 4.94 32.53 5.91
N ASN A 345 4.61 33.06 4.74
CA ASN A 345 5.24 34.27 4.19
C ASN A 345 5.04 35.51 5.07
N ASN A 346 3.92 35.60 5.79
CA ASN A 346 3.72 36.65 6.77
C ASN A 346 4.70 36.51 7.94
N ALA A 347 4.88 35.29 8.47
CA ALA A 347 5.82 34.99 9.55
C ALA A 347 7.29 35.23 9.15
N LEU A 348 7.64 34.90 7.91
CA LEU A 348 8.98 35.09 7.34
C LEU A 348 9.46 36.56 7.39
N LYS A 349 8.56 37.54 7.46
CA LYS A 349 8.91 38.96 7.63
C LYS A 349 9.54 39.26 9.00
N TYR A 350 9.11 38.53 10.03
CA TYR A 350 9.51 38.72 11.42
C TYR A 350 10.62 37.76 11.85
N ALA A 351 10.57 36.51 11.39
CA ALA A 351 11.58 35.50 11.58
C ALA A 351 12.96 35.92 11.01
N LYS A 352 14.04 35.62 11.75
CA LYS A 352 15.42 36.05 11.45
C LYS A 352 16.46 34.92 11.47
N GLY A 353 16.03 33.69 11.70
CA GLY A 353 16.88 32.51 11.67
C GLY A 353 17.46 32.25 10.29
N GLU A 354 18.65 31.68 10.27
CA GLU A 354 19.34 31.28 9.03
C GLU A 354 18.62 30.13 8.31
N PHE A 355 17.84 29.35 9.05
CA PHE A 355 17.01 28.26 8.55
C PHE A 355 15.59 28.34 9.08
N VAL A 356 14.66 27.82 8.30
CA VAL A 356 13.26 27.68 8.66
C VAL A 356 12.88 26.22 8.62
N SER A 357 12.35 25.70 9.71
CA SER A 357 11.74 24.36 9.78
C SER A 357 10.23 24.49 9.75
N ILE A 358 9.54 23.67 8.97
CA ILE A 358 8.07 23.76 8.83
C ILE A 358 7.45 22.41 9.22
N PHE A 359 6.52 22.44 10.15
CA PHE A 359 5.69 21.29 10.54
C PHE A 359 4.22 21.66 10.47
N ASP A 360 3.40 20.82 9.84
CA ASP A 360 1.95 20.91 10.03
C ASP A 360 1.60 20.73 11.51
N CYS A 361 0.51 21.34 11.95
CA CYS A 361 0.12 21.36 13.36
C CYS A 361 -0.15 19.97 13.97
N ASP A 362 -0.38 18.95 13.14
CA ASP A 362 -0.58 17.55 13.53
C ASP A 362 0.69 16.70 13.45
N HIS A 363 1.81 17.22 12.91
CA HIS A 363 3.07 16.49 12.78
C HIS A 363 3.98 16.74 13.99
N VAL A 364 4.02 15.76 14.89
CA VAL A 364 4.80 15.84 16.13
C VAL A 364 6.26 15.48 15.86
N PRO A 365 7.22 16.42 15.98
CA PRO A 365 8.63 16.16 15.70
C PRO A 365 9.31 15.32 16.79
N THR A 366 10.34 14.57 16.41
CA THR A 366 11.26 13.95 17.38
C THR A 366 12.32 14.95 17.83
N ARG A 367 12.85 14.72 19.03
CA ARG A 367 13.91 15.56 19.60
C ARG A 367 15.19 15.64 18.74
N SER A 368 15.44 14.61 17.93
CA SER A 368 16.62 14.49 17.07
C SER A 368 16.49 15.19 15.72
N PHE A 369 15.31 15.71 15.35
CA PHE A 369 15.01 16.21 14.00
C PHE A 369 16.12 17.12 13.43
N LEU A 370 16.49 18.20 14.14
CA LEU A 370 17.51 19.15 13.67
C LEU A 370 18.92 18.54 13.64
N GLN A 371 19.26 17.65 14.58
CA GLN A 371 20.57 16.99 14.59
C GLN A 371 20.74 16.08 13.37
N MET A 372 19.67 15.41 12.95
CA MET A 372 19.67 14.50 11.82
C MET A 372 19.73 15.24 10.48
N THR A 373 19.13 16.44 10.38
CA THR A 373 19.03 17.19 9.11
C THR A 373 20.17 18.20 8.91
N MET A 374 20.63 18.90 9.96
CA MET A 374 21.48 20.09 9.83
C MET A 374 22.89 19.81 9.32
N GLY A 375 23.44 18.62 9.58
CA GLY A 375 24.80 18.28 9.15
C GLY A 375 25.00 18.38 7.63
N TRP A 376 23.95 18.10 6.85
CA TRP A 376 24.02 18.21 5.38
C TRP A 376 24.14 19.65 4.89
N PHE A 377 23.49 20.62 5.55
CA PHE A 377 23.60 22.03 5.18
C PHE A 377 24.98 22.64 5.46
N LEU A 378 25.72 22.07 6.43
CA LEU A 378 27.11 22.45 6.71
C LEU A 378 28.06 21.84 5.68
N LYS A 379 27.78 20.62 5.23
CA LYS A 379 28.57 19.90 4.23
C LYS A 379 28.36 20.44 2.81
N GLU A 380 27.12 20.75 2.45
CA GLU A 380 26.71 21.20 1.12
C GLU A 380 26.16 22.64 1.18
N LYS A 381 26.97 23.62 0.76
CA LYS A 381 26.61 25.04 0.84
C LYS A 381 25.43 25.42 -0.06
N GLU A 382 25.32 24.78 -1.22
CA GLU A 382 24.23 24.99 -2.20
C GLU A 382 22.91 24.29 -1.81
N LEU A 383 22.92 23.49 -0.74
CA LEU A 383 21.71 22.83 -0.24
C LEU A 383 20.75 23.89 0.29
N ALA A 384 19.60 24.00 -0.37
CA ALA A 384 18.53 24.92 0.01
C ALA A 384 17.44 24.23 0.83
N MET A 385 17.20 22.94 0.66
CA MET A 385 16.11 22.23 1.33
C MET A 385 16.46 20.79 1.68
N MET A 386 16.06 20.35 2.87
CA MET A 386 16.18 18.99 3.37
C MET A 386 14.80 18.48 3.81
N GLN A 387 14.30 17.45 3.14
CA GLN A 387 13.00 16.83 3.43
C GLN A 387 13.17 15.50 4.19
N THR A 388 12.31 15.24 5.16
CA THR A 388 12.18 13.95 5.84
C THR A 388 10.81 13.31 5.58
N PRO A 389 10.64 11.99 5.71
CA PRO A 389 9.37 11.29 5.47
C PRO A 389 8.19 11.89 6.27
N HIS A 390 7.01 11.92 5.65
CA HIS A 390 5.76 12.02 6.42
C HIS A 390 5.40 10.62 6.91
N HIS A 391 5.48 10.42 8.21
CA HIS A 391 5.04 9.21 8.86
C HIS A 391 3.69 9.47 9.52
N PHE A 392 2.76 8.52 9.42
CA PHE A 392 1.44 8.62 10.05
C PHE A 392 1.29 7.46 11.04
N PHE A 393 0.99 7.79 12.30
CA PHE A 393 0.78 6.78 13.35
C PHE A 393 -0.68 6.33 13.46
N SER A 394 -1.58 6.97 12.71
CA SER A 394 -2.99 6.60 12.56
C SER A 394 -3.23 5.97 11.19
N PRO A 395 -4.16 4.98 11.09
CA PRO A 395 -4.49 4.34 9.83
C PRO A 395 -5.15 5.32 8.87
N ASP A 396 -4.78 5.25 7.59
CA ASP A 396 -5.59 5.90 6.55
C ASP A 396 -6.93 5.15 6.33
N PRO A 397 -7.91 5.72 5.61
CA PRO A 397 -9.19 5.06 5.39
C PRO A 397 -9.09 3.72 4.67
N PHE A 398 -8.09 3.51 3.80
CA PHE A 398 -7.89 2.22 3.14
C PHE A 398 -7.43 1.17 4.15
N GLU A 399 -6.43 1.49 4.97
CA GLU A 399 -5.93 0.61 6.01
C GLU A 399 -7.00 0.25 7.05
N ARG A 400 -7.80 1.25 7.45
CA ARG A 400 -8.89 1.08 8.42
C ARG A 400 -10.02 0.24 7.84
N ASN A 401 -10.60 0.68 6.71
CA ASN A 401 -11.81 0.08 6.16
C ASN A 401 -11.57 -1.34 5.63
N LEU A 402 -10.34 -1.67 5.28
CA LEU A 402 -9.96 -3.01 4.82
C LEU A 402 -9.38 -3.90 5.94
N GLY A 403 -9.19 -3.37 7.15
CA GLY A 403 -8.65 -4.11 8.30
C GLY A 403 -7.18 -4.54 8.11
N ARG A 404 -6.40 -3.68 7.44
CA ARG A 404 -5.02 -3.94 6.96
C ARG A 404 -3.97 -3.03 7.56
N PHE A 405 -4.33 -2.15 8.49
CA PHE A 405 -3.36 -1.30 9.21
C PHE A 405 -2.17 -2.13 9.71
N ARG A 406 -0.95 -1.68 9.34
CA ARG A 406 0.34 -2.32 9.65
C ARG A 406 0.55 -3.75 9.13
N LYS A 407 -0.33 -4.27 8.28
CA LYS A 407 -0.14 -5.56 7.58
C LYS A 407 0.39 -5.36 6.17
N THR A 408 0.02 -4.26 5.55
CA THR A 408 0.42 -3.88 4.19
C THR A 408 0.89 -2.44 4.21
N PRO A 409 1.93 -2.08 3.42
CA PRO A 409 2.35 -0.70 3.28
C PRO A 409 1.19 0.20 2.84
N ASN A 410 1.07 1.37 3.45
CA ASN A 410 0.06 2.37 3.08
C ASN A 410 0.42 3.07 1.75
N GLU A 411 -0.49 3.90 1.25
CA GLU A 411 -0.27 4.59 -0.04
C GLU A 411 1.02 5.46 -0.01
N GLY A 412 1.19 6.27 1.03
CA GLY A 412 2.31 7.21 1.16
C GLY A 412 3.69 6.54 1.28
N THR A 413 3.75 5.27 1.68
CA THR A 413 5.00 4.54 1.91
C THR A 413 5.85 4.41 0.64
N LEU A 414 5.23 4.28 -0.53
CA LEU A 414 5.97 4.26 -1.81
C LEU A 414 6.65 5.61 -2.07
N PHE A 415 5.91 6.71 -1.87
CA PHE A 415 6.38 8.05 -2.16
C PHE A 415 7.50 8.49 -1.21
N TYR A 416 7.25 8.41 0.10
CA TYR A 416 8.23 8.77 1.13
C TYR A 416 9.30 7.68 1.36
N GLY A 417 9.10 6.48 0.83
CA GLY A 417 10.12 5.44 0.85
C GLY A 417 11.06 5.56 -0.34
N LEU A 418 10.66 5.00 -1.46
CA LEU A 418 11.54 4.83 -2.60
C LEU A 418 11.61 6.06 -3.51
N VAL A 419 10.48 6.72 -3.76
CA VAL A 419 10.37 7.73 -4.82
C VAL A 419 11.12 9.02 -4.47
N GLN A 420 10.97 9.55 -3.25
CA GLN A 420 11.73 10.72 -2.79
C GLN A 420 13.23 10.43 -2.68
N ASP A 421 13.62 9.22 -2.25
CA ASP A 421 15.03 8.80 -2.23
C ASP A 421 15.60 8.61 -3.65
N GLY A 422 14.77 8.24 -4.62
CA GLY A 422 15.12 8.23 -6.04
C GLY A 422 15.25 9.65 -6.62
N ASN A 423 14.36 10.57 -6.24
CA ASN A 423 14.46 11.97 -6.62
C ASN A 423 15.73 12.66 -6.10
N ASP A 424 16.19 12.25 -4.92
CA ASP A 424 17.41 12.77 -4.29
C ASP A 424 18.65 12.55 -5.16
N MET A 425 18.71 11.44 -5.90
CA MET A 425 19.78 11.17 -6.89
C MET A 425 19.88 12.25 -7.98
N TRP A 426 18.75 12.90 -8.28
CA TRP A 426 18.61 13.81 -9.40
C TRP A 426 18.53 15.29 -8.99
N ASP A 427 18.82 15.61 -7.72
CA ASP A 427 18.57 16.94 -7.12
C ASP A 427 17.11 17.39 -7.34
N ALA A 428 16.15 16.48 -7.18
CA ALA A 428 14.74 16.71 -7.52
C ALA A 428 13.79 16.39 -6.35
N THR A 429 14.29 16.35 -5.12
CA THR A 429 13.47 16.12 -3.92
C THR A 429 12.50 17.27 -3.73
N PHE A 430 11.22 16.94 -3.53
CA PHE A 430 10.18 17.96 -3.32
C PHE A 430 9.99 18.26 -1.84
N PHE A 431 9.74 19.53 -1.54
CA PHE A 431 9.17 19.95 -0.27
C PHE A 431 7.71 19.52 -0.26
N CYS A 432 7.31 18.80 0.79
CA CYS A 432 5.97 18.23 0.94
C CYS A 432 5.12 19.00 1.96
N GLY A 433 5.43 20.28 2.20
CA GLY A 433 4.64 21.16 3.07
C GLY A 433 4.92 21.02 4.57
N SER A 434 5.53 19.91 5.02
CA SER A 434 5.84 19.63 6.42
C SER A 434 7.10 18.76 6.53
N CYS A 435 7.67 18.64 7.72
CA CYS A 435 8.83 17.80 8.04
C CYS A 435 10.08 18.14 7.22
N ALA A 436 10.31 19.44 6.99
CA ALA A 436 11.42 19.92 6.19
C ALA A 436 12.14 21.10 6.84
N VAL A 437 13.43 21.23 6.51
CA VAL A 437 14.25 22.40 6.82
C VAL A 437 14.61 23.09 5.50
N ILE A 438 14.48 24.42 5.46
CA ILE A 438 14.76 25.25 4.29
C ILE A 438 15.73 26.36 4.71
N ARG A 439 16.77 26.60 3.91
CA ARG A 439 17.71 27.71 4.12
C ARG A 439 17.01 29.03 3.82
N ARG A 440 17.09 30.00 4.74
CA ARG A 440 16.35 31.27 4.66
C ARG A 440 16.73 32.08 3.42
N LYS A 441 18.03 32.21 3.13
CA LYS A 441 18.53 33.03 2.01
C LYS A 441 17.96 32.57 0.64
N PRO A 442 18.12 31.30 0.20
CA PRO A 442 17.48 30.82 -1.03
C PRO A 442 15.95 31.00 -1.05
N LEU A 443 15.31 30.81 0.11
CA LEU A 443 13.86 30.99 0.23
C LEU A 443 13.44 32.44 0.00
N ASP A 444 14.20 33.42 0.50
CA ASP A 444 13.94 34.84 0.24
C ASP A 444 14.21 35.24 -1.21
N GLU A 445 15.23 34.66 -1.84
CA GLU A 445 15.56 34.92 -3.25
C GLU A 445 14.42 34.51 -4.22
N ILE A 446 13.64 33.50 -3.88
CA ILE A 446 12.45 33.09 -4.65
C ILE A 446 11.15 33.80 -4.22
N GLY A 447 11.23 34.75 -3.27
CA GLY A 447 10.08 35.51 -2.76
C GLY A 447 9.28 34.80 -1.67
N GLY A 448 9.87 33.82 -0.98
CA GLY A 448 9.22 33.00 0.04
C GLY A 448 8.59 31.72 -0.52
N ILE A 449 7.59 31.20 0.20
CA ILE A 449 6.79 30.05 -0.24
C ILE A 449 5.91 30.49 -1.43
N ALA A 450 5.85 29.69 -2.48
CA ALA A 450 5.06 29.98 -3.69
C ALA A 450 3.56 30.13 -3.37
N VAL A 451 2.82 30.94 -4.14
CA VAL A 451 1.43 31.32 -3.81
C VAL A 451 0.45 31.15 -4.97
N GLU A 452 0.95 30.81 -6.15
CA GLU A 452 0.22 30.79 -7.42
C GLU A 452 -0.58 29.50 -7.61
N THR A 453 -0.19 28.42 -6.94
CA THR A 453 -0.82 27.11 -7.03
C THR A 453 -1.29 26.63 -5.66
N VAL A 454 -2.23 25.67 -5.64
CA VAL A 454 -2.74 25.09 -4.38
C VAL A 454 -1.78 24.09 -3.72
N THR A 455 -0.66 23.79 -4.37
CA THR A 455 0.43 22.95 -3.88
C THR A 455 1.69 23.82 -3.82
N GLU A 456 1.65 24.78 -2.89
CA GLU A 456 2.71 25.77 -2.70
C GLU A 456 4.07 25.13 -2.45
N ASP A 457 4.06 23.96 -1.83
CA ASP A 457 5.21 23.22 -1.36
C ASP A 457 6.07 22.71 -2.52
N ALA A 458 5.48 21.90 -3.41
CA ALA A 458 6.16 21.39 -4.58
C ALA A 458 6.56 22.50 -5.56
N HIS A 459 5.75 23.57 -5.64
CA HIS A 459 6.07 24.73 -6.47
C HIS A 459 7.27 25.51 -5.91
N THR A 460 7.39 25.63 -4.58
CA THR A 460 8.56 26.24 -3.92
C THR A 460 9.84 25.48 -4.29
N SER A 461 9.85 24.14 -4.24
CA SER A 461 11.01 23.36 -4.68
C SER A 461 11.37 23.58 -6.15
N LEU A 462 10.37 23.66 -7.03
CA LEU A 462 10.60 23.95 -8.44
C LEU A 462 11.33 25.29 -8.64
N ARG A 463 10.94 26.32 -7.88
CA ARG A 463 11.58 27.64 -7.92
C ARG A 463 13.02 27.59 -7.41
N LEU A 464 13.27 26.92 -6.29
CA LEU A 464 14.62 26.75 -5.75
C LEU A 464 15.53 26.06 -6.78
N HIS A 465 15.08 24.95 -7.37
CA HIS A 465 15.86 24.21 -8.36
C HIS A 465 16.11 25.01 -9.64
N ARG A 466 15.19 25.90 -10.04
CA ARG A 466 15.40 26.78 -11.20
C ARG A 466 16.49 27.82 -10.99
N LEU A 467 16.72 28.25 -9.76
CA LEU A 467 17.84 29.12 -9.41
C LEU A 467 19.16 28.35 -9.25
N GLY A 468 19.14 27.02 -9.42
CA GLY A 468 20.33 26.17 -9.35
C GLY A 468 20.66 25.61 -7.97
N TYR A 469 19.84 25.89 -6.96
CA TYR A 469 19.98 25.28 -5.64
C TYR A 469 19.70 23.78 -5.65
N THR A 470 20.22 23.06 -4.66
CA THR A 470 19.99 21.63 -4.49
C THR A 470 19.00 21.34 -3.35
N SER A 471 18.38 20.16 -3.42
CA SER A 471 17.53 19.59 -2.38
C SER A 471 18.07 18.23 -1.95
N ALA A 472 17.85 17.86 -0.69
CA ALA A 472 18.20 16.55 -0.17
C ALA A 472 17.02 15.84 0.48
N TYR A 473 17.02 14.51 0.42
CA TYR A 473 16.08 13.65 1.14
C TYR A 473 16.80 12.75 2.15
N MET A 474 16.27 12.66 3.36
CA MET A 474 16.72 11.67 4.34
C MET A 474 15.56 10.79 4.75
N ARG A 475 15.62 9.52 4.32
CA ARG A 475 14.61 8.50 4.59
C ARG A 475 14.70 7.97 6.02
N ILE A 476 14.58 8.85 7.01
CA ILE A 476 14.45 8.49 8.42
C ILE A 476 13.26 9.30 8.96
N PRO A 477 12.17 8.67 9.41
CA PRO A 477 11.06 9.39 10.02
C PRO A 477 11.55 10.20 11.23
N GLN A 478 11.34 11.51 11.21
CA GLN A 478 11.70 12.43 12.30
C GLN A 478 10.50 13.24 12.82
N ALA A 479 9.30 12.94 12.32
CA ALA A 479 8.05 13.44 12.84
C ALA A 479 6.93 12.47 12.45
N ALA A 480 5.84 12.46 13.22
CA ALA A 480 4.68 11.64 12.92
C ALA A 480 3.38 12.44 13.02
N GLY A 481 2.52 12.30 12.02
CA GLY A 481 1.26 13.01 11.89
C GLY A 481 0.02 12.13 11.97
N LEU A 482 -1.14 12.78 11.83
CA LEU A 482 -2.44 12.13 11.74
C LEU A 482 -2.85 11.95 10.27
N ALA A 483 -3.29 10.74 9.91
CA ALA A 483 -3.91 10.47 8.62
C ALA A 483 -5.35 11.01 8.59
N THR A 484 -5.92 11.11 7.39
CA THR A 484 -7.30 11.58 7.21
C THR A 484 -8.32 10.63 7.84
N GLU A 485 -9.26 11.17 8.63
CA GLU A 485 -10.23 10.38 9.39
C GLU A 485 -11.36 9.74 8.56
N SER A 486 -11.59 10.19 7.34
CA SER A 486 -12.63 9.64 6.45
C SER A 486 -12.12 9.53 5.01
N LEU A 487 -12.72 8.64 4.24
CA LEU A 487 -12.47 8.50 2.81
C LEU A 487 -12.81 9.79 2.06
N SER A 488 -13.85 10.51 2.48
CA SER A 488 -14.21 11.82 1.91
C SER A 488 -13.11 12.86 2.06
N ALA A 489 -12.54 12.97 3.27
CA ALA A 489 -11.42 13.86 3.54
C ALA A 489 -10.16 13.43 2.78
N HIS A 490 -9.91 12.12 2.69
CA HIS A 490 -8.79 11.55 1.93
C HIS A 490 -8.87 11.89 0.44
N ILE A 491 -10.02 11.65 -0.19
CA ILE A 491 -10.28 11.99 -1.59
C ILE A 491 -10.16 13.51 -1.79
N GLY A 492 -10.72 14.33 -0.90
CA GLY A 492 -10.61 15.78 -0.97
C GLY A 492 -9.15 16.27 -0.94
N GLN A 493 -8.30 15.64 -0.11
CA GLN A 493 -6.86 15.94 -0.06
C GLN A 493 -6.16 15.57 -1.38
N ARG A 494 -6.43 14.38 -1.94
CA ARG A 494 -5.83 13.92 -3.20
C ARG A 494 -6.30 14.72 -4.41
N ILE A 495 -7.55 15.17 -4.46
CA ILE A 495 -8.05 16.09 -5.49
C ILE A 495 -7.25 17.40 -5.49
N ARG A 496 -6.97 17.96 -4.30
CA ARG A 496 -6.20 19.20 -4.17
C ARG A 496 -4.78 19.02 -4.71
N TRP A 497 -4.11 17.95 -4.30
CA TRP A 497 -2.75 17.63 -4.76
C TRP A 497 -2.71 17.41 -6.27
N ALA A 498 -3.66 16.64 -6.81
CA ALA A 498 -3.75 16.38 -8.23
C ALA A 498 -3.96 17.67 -9.04
N ARG A 499 -4.87 18.54 -8.58
CA ARG A 499 -5.11 19.84 -9.20
C ARG A 499 -3.87 20.72 -9.16
N GLY A 500 -3.22 20.86 -8.01
CA GLY A 500 -2.05 21.71 -7.83
C GLY A 500 -0.87 21.29 -8.70
N MET A 501 -0.58 19.98 -8.77
CA MET A 501 0.50 19.47 -9.62
C MET A 501 0.26 19.73 -11.11
N VAL A 502 -0.98 19.61 -11.59
CA VAL A 502 -1.34 19.96 -12.97
C VAL A 502 -1.31 21.47 -13.20
N GLN A 503 -1.68 22.29 -12.21
CA GLN A 503 -1.51 23.74 -12.27
C GLN A 503 -0.02 24.11 -12.44
N ILE A 504 0.89 23.50 -11.66
CA ILE A 504 2.34 23.72 -11.83
C ILE A 504 2.78 23.31 -13.24
N PHE A 505 2.32 22.15 -13.72
CA PHE A 505 2.64 21.67 -15.07
C PHE A 505 2.24 22.67 -16.16
N ARG A 506 1.11 23.35 -16.01
CA ARG A 506 0.60 24.32 -17.00
C ARG A 506 1.13 25.74 -16.84
N LEU A 507 1.25 26.22 -15.61
CA LEU A 507 1.63 27.60 -15.32
C LEU A 507 3.15 27.80 -15.36
N ASP A 508 3.90 26.90 -14.72
CA ASP A 508 5.36 27.02 -14.63
C ASP A 508 6.08 26.11 -15.63
N ASN A 509 5.47 24.97 -16.00
CA ASN A 509 5.92 24.02 -17.01
C ASN A 509 7.39 23.56 -16.84
N PRO A 510 7.65 22.44 -16.16
CA PRO A 510 9.01 21.93 -15.96
C PRO A 510 9.70 21.49 -17.26
N LEU A 511 8.97 21.15 -18.34
CA LEU A 511 9.57 20.66 -19.58
C LEU A 511 10.26 21.76 -20.38
N MET A 512 9.65 22.95 -20.47
CA MET A 512 10.13 24.04 -21.32
C MET A 512 10.72 25.22 -20.54
N GLY A 513 10.43 25.35 -19.23
CA GLY A 513 10.97 26.43 -18.42
C GLY A 513 12.50 26.40 -18.30
N LYS A 514 13.14 27.56 -18.11
CA LYS A 514 14.61 27.66 -17.94
C LYS A 514 15.02 27.24 -16.51
N GLY A 515 16.31 26.95 -16.32
CA GLY A 515 16.92 26.73 -14.99
C GLY A 515 16.97 25.28 -14.49
N LEU A 516 16.24 24.33 -15.10
CA LEU A 516 16.26 22.92 -14.67
C LEU A 516 17.17 22.03 -15.54
N LYS A 517 17.90 21.13 -14.88
CA LYS A 517 18.62 20.00 -15.51
C LYS A 517 17.63 19.03 -16.14
N LEU A 518 18.02 18.34 -17.22
CA LEU A 518 17.14 17.35 -17.89
C LEU A 518 16.59 16.30 -16.91
N ALA A 519 17.43 15.76 -16.03
CA ALA A 519 17.00 14.78 -15.02
C ALA A 519 15.92 15.33 -14.09
N GLN A 520 16.08 16.55 -13.59
CA GLN A 520 15.07 17.23 -12.77
C GLN A 520 13.76 17.39 -13.55
N ARG A 521 13.83 17.78 -14.83
CA ARG A 521 12.62 17.89 -15.68
C ARG A 521 11.86 16.57 -15.74
N LEU A 522 12.56 15.46 -15.96
CA LEU A 522 11.95 14.13 -16.02
C LEU A 522 11.32 13.74 -14.67
N CYS A 523 11.97 14.01 -13.54
CA CYS A 523 11.41 13.76 -12.20
C CYS A 523 10.13 14.59 -11.93
N TYR A 524 10.15 15.89 -12.22
CA TYR A 524 8.97 16.76 -12.07
C TYR A 524 7.83 16.33 -12.99
N VAL A 525 8.14 15.99 -14.24
CA VAL A 525 7.14 15.50 -15.20
C VAL A 525 6.55 14.19 -14.73
N ASN A 526 7.35 13.26 -14.20
CA ASN A 526 6.83 12.02 -13.65
C ASN A 526 5.84 12.28 -12.50
N ALA A 527 6.22 13.15 -11.56
CA ALA A 527 5.37 13.50 -10.44
C ALA A 527 4.04 14.13 -10.88
N MET A 528 4.07 15.02 -11.88
CA MET A 528 2.87 15.67 -12.41
C MET A 528 2.01 14.72 -13.25
N PHE A 529 2.63 13.88 -14.07
CA PHE A 529 1.93 12.90 -14.89
C PHE A 529 1.22 11.90 -14.00
N HIS A 530 1.84 11.42 -12.91
CA HIS A 530 1.21 10.48 -11.98
C HIS A 530 -0.20 10.89 -11.54
N PHE A 531 -0.47 12.19 -11.35
CA PHE A 531 -1.80 12.70 -10.99
C PHE A 531 -2.83 12.73 -12.13
N LEU A 532 -2.40 12.54 -13.39
CA LEU A 532 -3.26 12.34 -14.55
C LEU A 532 -3.70 10.88 -14.74
N SER A 533 -3.27 9.97 -13.87
CA SER A 533 -3.57 8.52 -13.94
C SER A 533 -5.06 8.18 -13.86
N GLY A 534 -5.90 9.10 -13.38
CA GLY A 534 -7.35 8.90 -13.32
C GLY A 534 -7.99 8.64 -14.69
N ILE A 535 -7.56 9.37 -15.72
CA ILE A 535 -8.07 9.22 -17.10
C ILE A 535 -7.78 7.83 -17.68
N PRO A 536 -6.51 7.37 -17.78
CA PRO A 536 -6.19 6.05 -18.31
C PRO A 536 -6.79 4.94 -17.46
N ARG A 537 -6.92 5.11 -16.13
CA ARG A 537 -7.57 4.12 -15.28
C ARG A 537 -9.05 3.91 -15.66
N LEU A 538 -9.80 4.99 -15.91
CA LEU A 538 -11.19 4.90 -16.37
C LEU A 538 -11.29 4.26 -17.77
N ILE A 539 -10.34 4.56 -18.65
CA ILE A 539 -10.25 3.93 -19.98
C ILE A 539 -10.02 2.42 -19.82
N PHE A 540 -9.07 1.97 -19.00
CA PHE A 540 -8.83 0.53 -18.77
C PHE A 540 -10.05 -0.20 -18.18
N LEU A 541 -10.80 0.46 -17.28
CA LEU A 541 -12.01 -0.11 -16.68
C LEU A 541 -13.19 -0.25 -17.67
N THR A 542 -13.15 0.45 -18.80
CA THR A 542 -14.21 0.48 -19.81
C THR A 542 -13.80 -0.12 -21.16
N ALA A 543 -12.49 -0.26 -21.43
CA ALA A 543 -11.97 -0.74 -22.71
C ALA A 543 -12.55 -2.09 -23.15
N PRO A 544 -12.64 -3.15 -22.30
CA PRO A 544 -13.22 -4.43 -22.73
C PRO A 544 -14.70 -4.32 -23.14
N LEU A 545 -15.41 -3.30 -22.67
CA LEU A 545 -16.81 -3.07 -22.97
C LEU A 545 -17.03 -2.52 -24.38
N ALA A 546 -16.01 -1.90 -24.99
CA ALA A 546 -16.09 -1.44 -26.37
C ALA A 546 -16.33 -2.62 -27.33
N PHE A 547 -15.61 -3.72 -27.16
CA PHE A 547 -15.86 -4.94 -27.94
C PHE A 547 -17.22 -5.58 -27.58
N LEU A 548 -17.49 -5.76 -26.28
CA LEU A 548 -18.69 -6.49 -25.84
C LEU A 548 -19.99 -5.75 -26.16
N LEU A 549 -20.04 -4.43 -25.97
CA LEU A 549 -21.26 -3.63 -26.14
C LEU A 549 -21.37 -3.02 -27.54
N LEU A 550 -20.26 -2.51 -28.09
CA LEU A 550 -20.27 -1.75 -29.35
C LEU A 550 -19.78 -2.57 -30.56
N HIS A 551 -19.34 -3.83 -30.36
CA HIS A 551 -18.66 -4.60 -31.40
C HIS A 551 -17.39 -3.88 -31.93
N ALA A 552 -16.74 -3.06 -31.10
CA ALA A 552 -15.56 -2.30 -31.52
C ALA A 552 -14.26 -3.09 -31.22
N TYR A 553 -13.47 -3.39 -32.25
CA TYR A 553 -12.18 -4.07 -32.13
C TYR A 553 -11.07 -3.08 -31.73
N ILE A 554 -10.91 -2.90 -30.42
CA ILE A 554 -9.90 -2.01 -29.82
C ILE A 554 -8.44 -2.45 -30.03
N ILE A 555 -8.23 -3.76 -30.24
CA ILE A 555 -6.95 -4.35 -30.66
C ILE A 555 -7.26 -5.28 -31.83
N TYR A 556 -6.92 -4.85 -33.04
CA TYR A 556 -7.13 -5.63 -34.26
C TYR A 556 -6.01 -6.67 -34.43
N ALA A 557 -6.07 -7.73 -33.64
CA ALA A 557 -5.12 -8.84 -33.70
C ALA A 557 -5.75 -10.15 -33.21
N PRO A 558 -5.27 -11.32 -33.66
CA PRO A 558 -5.68 -12.61 -33.11
C PRO A 558 -5.40 -12.66 -31.60
N ALA A 559 -6.31 -13.24 -30.81
CA ALA A 559 -6.19 -13.24 -29.36
C ALA A 559 -4.89 -13.91 -28.84
N LEU A 560 -4.35 -14.89 -29.58
CA LEU A 560 -3.05 -15.49 -29.28
C LEU A 560 -1.90 -14.46 -29.36
N MET A 561 -1.92 -13.59 -30.36
CA MET A 561 -0.92 -12.51 -30.49
C MET A 561 -1.05 -11.51 -29.35
N ILE A 562 -2.28 -11.16 -28.96
CA ILE A 562 -2.53 -10.32 -27.78
C ILE A 562 -1.89 -10.95 -26.53
N ALA A 563 -2.14 -12.23 -26.29
CA ALA A 563 -1.54 -12.93 -25.14
C ALA A 563 0.00 -12.97 -25.20
N LEU A 564 0.58 -13.20 -26.38
CA LEU A 564 2.04 -13.22 -26.60
C LEU A 564 2.70 -11.87 -26.39
N PHE A 565 2.00 -10.75 -26.50
CA PHE A 565 2.59 -9.42 -26.36
C PHE A 565 2.23 -8.76 -25.01
N VAL A 566 0.98 -8.89 -24.56
CA VAL A 566 0.48 -8.28 -23.31
C VAL A 566 1.03 -9.01 -22.08
N LEU A 567 0.92 -10.34 -22.01
CA LEU A 567 1.27 -11.09 -20.79
C LEU A 567 2.75 -10.94 -20.42
N PRO A 568 3.72 -11.07 -21.33
CA PRO A 568 5.13 -10.91 -20.96
C PRO A 568 5.45 -9.49 -20.52
N HIS A 569 4.86 -8.47 -21.17
CA HIS A 569 5.00 -7.09 -20.73
C HIS A 569 4.54 -6.92 -19.28
N MET A 570 3.31 -7.36 -18.97
CA MET A 570 2.76 -7.29 -17.62
C MET A 570 3.61 -8.07 -16.60
N ILE A 571 4.05 -9.29 -16.95
CA ILE A 571 4.88 -10.13 -16.07
C ILE A 571 6.22 -9.46 -15.79
N HIS A 572 6.92 -8.97 -16.81
CA HIS A 572 8.22 -8.33 -16.62
C HIS A 572 8.11 -7.01 -15.85
N ALA A 573 7.10 -6.18 -16.13
CA ALA A 573 6.86 -4.95 -15.38
C ALA A 573 6.52 -5.25 -13.91
N SER A 574 5.62 -6.21 -13.65
CA SER A 574 5.26 -6.63 -12.29
C SER A 574 6.46 -7.23 -11.53
N LEU A 575 7.26 -8.07 -12.17
CA LEU A 575 8.44 -8.71 -11.57
C LEU A 575 9.49 -7.67 -11.16
N THR A 576 9.74 -6.70 -12.05
CA THR A 576 10.71 -5.63 -11.85
C THR A 576 10.23 -4.70 -10.73
N ASN A 577 8.96 -4.29 -10.76
CA ASN A 577 8.36 -3.48 -9.69
C ASN A 577 8.34 -4.20 -8.34
N SER A 578 8.05 -5.51 -8.30
CA SER A 578 8.08 -6.27 -7.04
C SER A 578 9.49 -6.32 -6.44
N LYS A 579 10.56 -6.44 -7.26
CA LYS A 579 11.95 -6.39 -6.78
C LYS A 579 12.35 -5.01 -6.27
N ILE A 580 11.94 -3.95 -6.95
CA ILE A 580 12.35 -2.57 -6.65
C ILE A 580 11.49 -1.95 -5.54
N GLN A 581 10.18 -2.13 -5.61
CA GLN A 581 9.18 -1.43 -4.81
C GLN A 581 8.51 -2.34 -3.77
N GLY A 582 8.73 -3.67 -3.80
CA GLY A 582 7.95 -4.64 -3.02
C GLY A 582 7.96 -4.44 -1.49
N LYS A 583 8.97 -3.74 -0.94
CA LYS A 583 9.00 -3.35 0.48
C LYS A 583 8.04 -2.19 0.81
N TYR A 584 7.78 -1.33 -0.17
CA TYR A 584 7.03 -0.09 0.00
C TYR A 584 5.63 -0.14 -0.61
N ARG A 585 5.40 -1.06 -1.55
CA ARG A 585 4.11 -1.27 -2.19
C ARG A 585 3.96 -2.72 -2.63
N HIS A 586 2.92 -3.38 -2.12
CA HIS A 586 2.58 -4.73 -2.54
C HIS A 586 1.89 -4.74 -3.91
N SER A 587 2.08 -5.82 -4.65
CA SER A 587 1.55 -5.97 -6.02
C SER A 587 0.03 -5.81 -6.05
N PHE A 588 -0.49 -5.23 -7.13
CA PHE A 588 -1.93 -4.99 -7.40
C PHE A 588 -2.66 -4.05 -6.43
N TRP A 589 -2.11 -3.71 -5.27
CA TRP A 589 -2.74 -2.77 -4.34
C TRP A 589 -2.87 -1.37 -4.92
N SER A 590 -1.87 -0.90 -5.68
CA SER A 590 -1.91 0.38 -6.38
C SER A 590 -3.14 0.53 -7.27
N GLU A 591 -3.61 -0.56 -7.85
CA GLU A 591 -4.78 -0.56 -8.71
C GLU A 591 -6.07 -0.24 -7.96
N ILE A 592 -6.18 -0.65 -6.69
CA ILE A 592 -7.33 -0.32 -5.84
C ILE A 592 -7.27 1.16 -5.48
N TYR A 593 -6.12 1.65 -4.99
CA TYR A 593 -5.92 3.06 -4.65
C TYR A 593 -6.23 3.97 -5.85
N GLU A 594 -5.66 3.67 -7.01
CA GLU A 594 -5.89 4.44 -8.25
C GLU A 594 -7.34 4.35 -8.70
N THR A 595 -8.01 3.19 -8.60
CA THR A 595 -9.41 3.04 -9.01
C THR A 595 -10.35 3.87 -8.13
N VAL A 596 -10.11 3.90 -6.81
CA VAL A 596 -10.88 4.73 -5.88
C VAL A 596 -10.70 6.20 -6.25
N LEU A 597 -9.48 6.65 -6.53
CA LEU A 597 -9.22 8.07 -6.81
C LEU A 597 -9.59 8.49 -8.25
N ALA A 598 -9.56 7.58 -9.22
CA ALA A 598 -9.59 7.89 -10.66
C ALA A 598 -10.74 8.80 -11.09
N TRP A 599 -11.97 8.46 -10.70
CA TRP A 599 -13.15 9.25 -11.04
C TRP A 599 -13.12 10.66 -10.46
N TYR A 600 -12.55 10.81 -9.26
CA TYR A 600 -12.54 12.07 -8.53
C TYR A 600 -11.42 13.01 -8.97
N ILE A 601 -10.27 12.47 -9.36
CA ILE A 601 -9.12 13.28 -9.80
C ILE A 601 -9.20 13.64 -11.28
N ALA A 602 -9.84 12.83 -12.13
CA ALA A 602 -9.87 13.06 -13.57
C ALA A 602 -10.53 14.40 -13.98
N PRO A 603 -11.71 14.81 -13.46
CA PRO A 603 -12.30 16.09 -13.84
C PRO A 603 -11.50 17.32 -13.38
N PRO A 604 -11.08 17.44 -12.10
CA PRO A 604 -10.28 18.59 -11.65
C PRO A 604 -8.94 18.73 -12.36
N THR A 605 -8.28 17.62 -12.68
CA THR A 605 -7.01 17.64 -13.42
C THR A 605 -7.22 18.02 -14.88
N MET A 606 -8.27 17.53 -15.54
CA MET A 606 -8.63 17.98 -16.90
C MET A 606 -8.95 19.47 -16.95
N VAL A 607 -9.73 19.97 -15.98
CA VAL A 607 -10.04 21.40 -15.87
C VAL A 607 -8.77 22.21 -15.65
N ALA A 608 -7.87 21.79 -14.75
CA ALA A 608 -6.60 22.47 -14.51
C ALA A 608 -5.69 22.46 -15.75
N LEU A 609 -5.74 21.39 -16.56
CA LEU A 609 -4.98 21.28 -17.80
C LEU A 609 -5.45 22.32 -18.84
N ILE A 610 -6.77 22.51 -18.96
CA ILE A 610 -7.36 23.44 -19.94
C ILE A 610 -7.36 24.88 -19.43
N ASN A 611 -7.80 25.10 -18.18
CA ASN A 611 -7.90 26.40 -17.54
C ASN A 611 -7.43 26.34 -16.06
N PRO A 612 -6.14 26.59 -15.79
CA PRO A 612 -5.54 26.38 -14.47
C PRO A 612 -6.06 27.32 -13.38
N HIS A 613 -6.66 28.47 -13.74
CA HIS A 613 -7.19 29.42 -12.77
C HIS A 613 -8.63 29.12 -12.34
N LYS A 614 -9.33 28.20 -13.02
CA LYS A 614 -10.72 27.85 -12.70
C LYS A 614 -10.81 26.84 -11.56
N GLY A 615 -11.66 27.15 -10.59
CA GLY A 615 -12.03 26.27 -9.47
C GLY A 615 -11.67 26.86 -8.10
N LYS A 616 -12.67 26.99 -7.22
CA LYS A 616 -12.46 27.38 -5.82
C LYS A 616 -12.15 26.15 -4.96
N PHE A 617 -11.41 26.36 -3.88
CA PHE A 617 -11.15 25.35 -2.85
C PHE A 617 -11.87 25.76 -1.58
N ASN A 618 -12.66 24.85 -1.02
CA ASN A 618 -13.15 24.99 0.36
C ASN A 618 -12.28 24.11 1.26
N VAL A 619 -11.90 24.66 2.41
CA VAL A 619 -11.16 23.94 3.44
C VAL A 619 -11.97 22.70 3.86
N THR A 620 -11.42 21.51 3.60
CA THR A 620 -11.97 20.26 4.11
C THR A 620 -11.94 20.29 5.63
N ALA A 621 -13.08 20.09 6.28
CA ALA A 621 -13.13 19.90 7.72
C ALA A 621 -12.31 18.65 8.09
N LYS A 622 -11.34 18.80 8.99
CA LYS A 622 -10.70 17.69 9.70
C LYS A 622 -11.54 17.46 10.97
N GLY A 623 -12.19 16.31 11.10
CA GLY A 623 -12.86 15.94 12.35
C GLY A 623 -14.22 15.25 12.17
N GLY A 624 -14.38 14.11 12.82
CA GLY A 624 -15.67 13.48 13.10
C GLY A 624 -15.53 12.10 13.72
N LEU A 625 -16.30 11.80 14.78
CA LEU A 625 -16.41 10.44 15.30
C LEU A 625 -17.37 9.63 14.41
N VAL A 626 -16.94 8.43 14.00
CA VAL A 626 -17.79 7.47 13.29
C VAL A 626 -18.28 6.43 14.29
N GLU A 627 -19.46 6.67 14.84
CA GLU A 627 -20.06 5.81 15.88
C GLU A 627 -20.63 4.50 15.33
N GLU A 628 -21.01 4.44 14.05
CA GLU A 628 -21.55 3.23 13.41
C GLU A 628 -20.90 2.99 12.04
N GLU A 629 -20.83 1.73 11.61
CA GLU A 629 -20.39 1.39 10.25
C GLU A 629 -21.44 1.83 9.23
N TYR A 630 -21.02 2.61 8.23
CA TYR A 630 -21.91 3.07 7.18
C TYR A 630 -21.22 3.06 5.81
N VAL A 631 -22.03 3.05 4.75
CA VAL A 631 -21.54 3.22 3.38
C VAL A 631 -21.65 4.68 2.99
N ASP A 632 -20.57 5.30 2.55
CA ASP A 632 -20.64 6.63 1.94
C ASP A 632 -21.28 6.51 0.54
N TRP A 633 -22.61 6.64 0.49
CA TRP A 633 -23.40 6.53 -0.73
C TRP A 633 -23.11 7.64 -1.74
N VAL A 634 -22.59 8.78 -1.31
CA VAL A 634 -22.22 9.87 -2.22
C VAL A 634 -20.92 9.50 -2.92
N ILE A 635 -19.93 9.02 -2.16
CA ILE A 635 -18.61 8.67 -2.67
C ILE A 635 -18.62 7.36 -3.47
N SER A 636 -19.50 6.42 -3.15
CA SER A 636 -19.56 5.12 -3.83
C SER A 636 -20.29 5.15 -5.19
N ARG A 637 -21.07 6.20 -5.50
CA ARG A 637 -21.86 6.32 -6.76
C ARG A 637 -21.07 5.98 -8.03
N PRO A 638 -19.87 6.55 -8.26
CA PRO A 638 -19.13 6.26 -9.48
C PRO A 638 -18.69 4.81 -9.60
N TYR A 639 -18.27 4.20 -8.48
CA TYR A 639 -17.84 2.81 -8.47
C TYR A 639 -19.02 1.89 -8.74
N ILE A 640 -20.19 2.17 -8.14
CA ILE A 640 -21.42 1.42 -8.39
C ILE A 640 -21.81 1.52 -9.87
N PHE A 641 -21.75 2.71 -10.47
CA PHE A 641 -22.02 2.88 -11.90
C PHE A 641 -21.06 2.03 -12.76
N LEU A 642 -19.75 2.06 -12.49
CA LEU A 642 -18.77 1.27 -13.23
C LEU A 642 -18.95 -0.25 -13.03
N VAL A 643 -19.36 -0.67 -11.83
CA VAL A 643 -19.72 -2.06 -11.52
C VAL A 643 -20.92 -2.49 -12.36
N LEU A 644 -22.00 -1.71 -12.36
CA LEU A 644 -23.21 -2.00 -13.14
C LEU A 644 -22.90 -2.07 -14.63
N LEU A 645 -22.10 -1.13 -15.14
CA LEU A 645 -21.68 -1.10 -16.53
C LEU A 645 -20.84 -2.35 -16.91
N ASN A 646 -19.93 -2.80 -16.04
CA ASN A 646 -19.18 -4.03 -16.26
C ASN A 646 -20.06 -5.29 -16.15
N ILE A 647 -21.06 -5.31 -15.27
CA ILE A 647 -22.05 -6.41 -15.18
C ILE A 647 -22.85 -6.51 -16.48
N VAL A 648 -23.29 -5.39 -17.07
CA VAL A 648 -23.91 -5.38 -18.40
C VAL A 648 -22.95 -5.98 -19.44
N GLY A 649 -21.67 -5.64 -19.38
CA GLY A 649 -20.62 -6.28 -20.19
C GLY A 649 -20.57 -7.79 -20.05
N VAL A 650 -20.63 -8.33 -18.82
CA VAL A 650 -20.68 -9.78 -18.57
C VAL A 650 -21.92 -10.41 -19.19
N ILE A 651 -23.10 -9.81 -19.00
CA ILE A 651 -24.36 -10.33 -19.55
C ILE A 651 -24.29 -10.41 -21.07
N VAL A 652 -23.84 -9.33 -21.72
CA VAL A 652 -23.70 -9.29 -23.18
C VAL A 652 -22.59 -10.24 -23.65
N GLY A 653 -21.51 -10.40 -22.91
CA GLY A 653 -20.45 -11.38 -23.21
C GLY A 653 -20.95 -12.83 -23.17
N ILE A 654 -21.77 -13.19 -22.17
CA ILE A 654 -22.41 -14.50 -22.11
C ILE A 654 -23.36 -14.68 -23.30
N TRP A 655 -24.15 -13.66 -23.64
CA TRP A 655 -25.03 -13.72 -24.80
C TRP A 655 -24.23 -13.91 -26.11
N ARG A 656 -23.14 -13.16 -26.31
CA ARG A 656 -22.23 -13.31 -27.47
C ARG A 656 -21.55 -14.66 -27.54
N TYR A 657 -21.25 -15.29 -26.41
CA TYR A 657 -20.67 -16.63 -26.41
C TYR A 657 -21.62 -17.67 -27.01
N PHE A 658 -22.94 -17.55 -26.76
CA PHE A 658 -23.94 -18.50 -27.26
C PHE A 658 -24.50 -18.13 -28.64
N TYR A 659 -24.61 -16.84 -28.96
CA TYR A 659 -25.30 -16.35 -30.15
C TYR A 659 -24.42 -15.54 -31.10
N GLY A 660 -23.15 -15.31 -30.75
CA GLY A 660 -22.21 -14.56 -31.57
C GLY A 660 -21.43 -15.44 -32.56
N PRO A 661 -20.62 -14.81 -33.44
CA PRO A 661 -19.82 -15.53 -34.44
C PRO A 661 -18.79 -16.48 -33.82
N GLU A 662 -18.65 -17.69 -34.36
CA GLU A 662 -17.75 -18.72 -33.81
C GLU A 662 -16.26 -18.30 -33.83
N ASN A 663 -15.87 -17.49 -34.82
CA ASN A 663 -14.51 -16.95 -34.94
C ASN A 663 -14.17 -15.89 -33.87
N GLU A 664 -15.16 -15.35 -33.15
CA GLU A 664 -14.97 -14.32 -32.12
C GLU A 664 -14.97 -14.88 -30.69
N VAL A 665 -15.26 -16.17 -30.50
CA VAL A 665 -15.42 -16.80 -29.19
C VAL A 665 -14.20 -16.55 -28.29
N LEU A 666 -12.99 -16.63 -28.86
CA LEU A 666 -11.76 -16.39 -28.10
C LEU A 666 -11.60 -14.92 -27.69
N THR A 667 -12.03 -13.97 -28.53
CA THR A 667 -12.02 -12.53 -28.23
C THR A 667 -13.05 -12.19 -27.15
N VAL A 668 -14.23 -12.83 -27.19
CA VAL A 668 -15.24 -12.74 -26.13
C VAL A 668 -14.66 -13.23 -24.81
N PHE A 669 -13.97 -14.38 -24.81
CA PHE A 669 -13.36 -14.94 -23.60
C PHE A 669 -12.29 -14.00 -23.00
N VAL A 670 -11.38 -13.47 -23.82
CA VAL A 670 -10.34 -12.54 -23.37
C VAL A 670 -10.98 -11.25 -22.82
N SER A 671 -11.98 -10.69 -23.50
CA SER A 671 -12.68 -9.49 -23.05
C SER A 671 -13.42 -9.74 -21.74
N MET A 672 -14.10 -10.88 -21.59
CA MET A 672 -14.74 -11.28 -20.35
C MET A 672 -13.74 -11.44 -19.21
N ALA A 673 -12.56 -12.03 -19.46
CA ALA A 673 -11.52 -12.16 -18.45
C ALA A 673 -11.08 -10.78 -17.90
N TRP A 674 -10.93 -9.78 -18.76
CA TRP A 674 -10.66 -8.40 -18.35
C TRP A 674 -11.83 -7.75 -17.61
N VAL A 675 -13.07 -7.97 -18.03
CA VAL A 675 -14.25 -7.49 -17.29
C VAL A 675 -14.32 -8.09 -15.89
N PHE A 676 -14.05 -9.40 -15.74
CA PHE A 676 -13.98 -10.04 -14.42
C PHE A 676 -12.85 -9.47 -13.56
N TYR A 677 -11.69 -9.22 -14.16
CA TYR A 677 -10.60 -8.53 -13.47
C TYR A 677 -11.02 -7.13 -12.99
N ASN A 678 -11.65 -6.33 -13.85
CA ASN A 678 -12.18 -5.02 -13.51
C ASN A 678 -13.20 -5.10 -12.36
N LEU A 679 -14.10 -6.09 -12.38
CA LEU A 679 -15.04 -6.33 -11.29
C LEU A 679 -14.35 -6.69 -9.97
N ILE A 680 -13.23 -7.42 -9.97
CA ILE A 680 -12.48 -7.69 -8.73
C ILE A 680 -11.94 -6.40 -8.14
N ILE A 681 -11.30 -5.56 -8.96
CA ILE A 681 -10.73 -4.27 -8.52
C ILE A 681 -11.84 -3.31 -8.07
N LEU A 682 -12.92 -3.17 -8.83
CA LEU A 682 -14.06 -2.33 -8.47
C LEU A 682 -14.73 -2.79 -7.17
N GLY A 683 -14.79 -4.10 -6.93
CA GLY A 683 -15.23 -4.65 -5.65
C GLY A 683 -14.33 -4.20 -4.49
N GLY A 684 -13.02 -4.13 -4.71
CA GLY A 684 -12.07 -3.56 -3.75
C GLY A 684 -12.32 -2.08 -3.48
N ALA A 685 -12.59 -1.29 -4.52
CA ALA A 685 -12.94 0.13 -4.39
C ALA A 685 -14.25 0.33 -3.60
N VAL A 686 -15.26 -0.51 -3.84
CA VAL A 686 -16.50 -0.52 -3.06
C VAL A 686 -16.22 -0.92 -1.60
N ALA A 687 -15.34 -1.88 -1.34
CA ALA A 687 -14.97 -2.28 0.02
C ALA A 687 -14.37 -1.10 0.82
N VAL A 688 -13.54 -0.27 0.19
CA VAL A 688 -12.94 0.92 0.83
C VAL A 688 -14.00 1.96 1.20
N SER A 689 -15.09 2.06 0.42
CA SER A 689 -16.18 3.02 0.67
C SER A 689 -17.07 2.69 1.88
N VAL A 690 -16.86 1.54 2.51
CA VAL A 690 -17.55 1.15 3.74
C VAL A 690 -16.73 1.63 4.93
N GLU A 691 -17.17 2.70 5.57
CA GLU A 691 -16.47 3.30 6.70
C GLU A 691 -16.59 2.41 7.94
N SER A 692 -15.45 1.98 8.46
CA SER A 692 -15.39 1.18 9.69
C SER A 692 -15.53 2.05 10.93
N LYS A 693 -16.15 1.48 11.98
CA LYS A 693 -16.41 2.15 13.27
C LYS A 693 -15.11 2.69 13.90
N GLN A 694 -15.08 3.98 14.23
CA GLN A 694 -13.97 4.63 14.93
C GLN A 694 -14.44 5.15 16.29
N VAL A 695 -14.22 4.35 17.33
CA VAL A 695 -14.71 4.65 18.70
C VAL A 695 -13.77 5.59 19.47
N ARG A 696 -12.49 5.68 19.09
CA ARG A 696 -11.46 6.40 19.86
C ARG A 696 -11.08 7.71 19.19
N ARG A 697 -11.09 8.82 19.95
CA ARG A 697 -10.59 10.15 19.53
C ARG A 697 -9.07 10.19 19.41
N ALA A 698 -8.35 9.65 20.40
CA ALA A 698 -6.88 9.60 20.39
C ALA A 698 -6.38 8.25 19.84
N HIS A 699 -5.51 8.31 18.85
CA HIS A 699 -4.86 7.14 18.28
C HIS A 699 -3.77 6.61 19.23
N ARG A 700 -3.67 5.27 19.33
CA ARG A 700 -2.64 4.61 20.13
C ARG A 700 -1.45 4.23 19.25
N VAL A 701 -0.27 4.58 19.72
CA VAL A 701 1.02 4.24 19.15
C VAL A 701 1.49 2.98 19.85
N GLU A 702 1.84 1.94 19.09
CA GLU A 702 2.43 0.74 19.71
C GLU A 702 3.93 0.93 19.80
N ILE A 703 4.51 0.54 20.92
CA ILE A 703 5.94 0.65 21.19
C ILE A 703 6.31 -0.40 22.23
N SER A 704 7.56 -0.83 22.30
CA SER A 704 8.06 -1.59 23.45
C SER A 704 9.06 -0.72 24.19
N MET A 705 8.67 -0.15 25.33
CA MET A 705 9.58 0.66 26.14
C MET A 705 9.50 0.33 27.63
N PRO A 706 10.64 0.34 28.35
CA PRO A 706 10.67 0.05 29.77
C PRO A 706 10.02 1.20 30.57
N ALA A 707 9.25 0.84 31.58
CA ALA A 707 8.60 1.75 32.51
C ALA A 707 8.51 1.10 33.91
N ALA A 708 8.05 1.87 34.89
CA ALA A 708 7.65 1.33 36.18
C ALA A 708 6.33 1.96 36.61
N ILE A 709 5.58 1.24 37.45
CA ILE A 709 4.43 1.81 38.17
C ILE A 709 4.75 1.84 39.65
N ALA A 710 4.47 2.98 40.30
CA ALA A 710 4.48 3.13 41.74
C ALA A 710 3.04 3.13 42.25
N ARG A 711 2.77 2.28 43.24
CA ARG A 711 1.53 2.34 44.01
C ARG A 711 1.65 3.37 45.14
N ASP A 712 0.51 3.80 45.66
CA ASP A 712 0.45 4.72 46.80
C ASP A 712 1.08 4.12 48.08
N ASP A 713 1.20 2.78 48.15
CA ASP A 713 1.90 2.06 49.22
C ASP A 713 3.44 2.03 49.07
N GLY A 714 3.99 2.73 48.07
CA GLY A 714 5.43 2.83 47.82
C GLY A 714 6.03 1.66 47.04
N HIS A 715 5.27 0.62 46.70
CA HIS A 715 5.80 -0.49 45.91
C HIS A 715 5.95 -0.11 44.42
N LEU A 716 7.12 -0.41 43.88
CA LEU A 716 7.48 -0.21 42.48
C LEU A 716 7.43 -1.54 41.73
N PHE A 717 6.74 -1.56 40.59
CA PHE A 717 6.70 -2.71 39.71
C PHE A 717 7.28 -2.33 38.36
N SER A 718 8.25 -3.12 37.90
CA SER A 718 8.75 -3.02 36.53
C SER A 718 7.66 -3.42 35.55
N CYS A 719 7.51 -2.65 34.48
CA CYS A 719 6.59 -2.95 33.41
C CYS A 719 7.17 -2.52 32.05
N THR A 720 6.55 -3.01 30.99
CA THR A 720 6.84 -2.58 29.63
C THR A 720 5.60 -1.92 29.08
N VAL A 721 5.71 -0.68 28.61
CA VAL A 721 4.65 -0.04 27.84
C VAL A 721 4.61 -0.71 26.47
N HIS A 722 3.43 -1.20 26.07
CA HIS A 722 3.18 -1.78 24.75
C HIS A 722 2.44 -0.81 23.81
N ASP A 723 1.67 0.13 24.37
CA ASP A 723 1.04 1.21 23.60
C ASP A 723 0.85 2.49 24.44
N PHE A 724 0.75 3.64 23.77
CA PHE A 724 0.42 4.93 24.40
C PHE A 724 -0.43 5.83 23.50
N SER A 725 -1.14 6.77 24.10
CA SER A 725 -1.92 7.83 23.46
C SER A 725 -1.98 9.05 24.39
N ASP A 726 -2.54 10.16 23.93
CA ASP A 726 -2.75 11.37 24.76
C ASP A 726 -3.61 11.11 26.00
N GLY A 727 -4.50 10.10 25.96
CA GLY A 727 -5.43 9.80 27.04
C GLY A 727 -5.01 8.68 27.98
N GLY A 728 -3.97 7.89 27.63
CA GLY A 728 -3.62 6.71 28.41
C GLY A 728 -2.67 5.75 27.72
N LEU A 729 -2.25 4.72 28.45
CA LEU A 729 -1.22 3.77 28.05
C LEU A 729 -1.67 2.32 28.29
N GLY A 730 -1.17 1.41 27.47
CA GLY A 730 -1.18 -0.02 27.72
C GLY A 730 0.17 -0.48 28.25
N ILE A 731 0.19 -1.15 29.41
CA ILE A 731 1.40 -1.70 30.01
C ILE A 731 1.29 -3.21 30.23
N LYS A 732 2.42 -3.89 30.29
CA LYS A 732 2.56 -5.28 30.71
C LYS A 732 3.46 -5.34 31.93
N ILE A 733 2.94 -5.80 33.07
CA ILE A 733 3.72 -5.87 34.30
C ILE A 733 4.61 -7.11 34.29
N ASN A 734 5.87 -6.92 34.67
CA ASN A 734 6.85 -7.98 34.82
C ASN A 734 6.68 -8.63 36.21
N GLY A 735 6.36 -9.92 36.27
CA GLY A 735 6.16 -10.68 37.52
C GLY A 735 4.68 -10.90 37.91
N GLN A 736 4.42 -11.20 39.19
CA GLN A 736 3.10 -11.54 39.74
C GLN A 736 2.45 -10.38 40.53
N ALA A 737 2.57 -9.14 40.02
CA ALA A 737 1.97 -8.00 40.69
C ALA A 737 0.43 -8.01 40.52
N LYS A 738 -0.30 -7.82 41.62
CA LYS A 738 -1.76 -7.61 41.59
C LYS A 738 -2.07 -6.12 41.65
N VAL A 739 -2.67 -5.61 40.58
CA VAL A 739 -3.22 -4.26 40.50
C VAL A 739 -4.73 -4.38 40.31
N LEU A 740 -5.52 -3.53 40.98
CA LEU A 740 -6.98 -3.56 40.90
C LEU A 740 -7.48 -2.51 39.90
N GLU A 741 -8.59 -2.80 39.22
CA GLU A 741 -9.31 -1.80 38.43
C GLU A 741 -9.78 -0.66 39.34
N GLY A 742 -9.68 0.57 38.84
CA GLY A 742 -9.96 1.81 39.58
C GLY A 742 -8.81 2.32 40.45
N GLN A 743 -7.76 1.51 40.70
CA GLN A 743 -6.64 1.90 41.55
C GLN A 743 -5.83 3.05 40.93
N LYS A 744 -5.47 4.05 41.73
CA LYS A 744 -4.55 5.12 41.33
C LYS A 744 -3.12 4.63 41.43
N VAL A 745 -2.33 4.88 40.39
CA VAL A 745 -0.92 4.52 40.32
C VAL A 745 -0.15 5.62 39.61
N ASN A 746 1.12 5.79 39.97
CA ASN A 746 2.02 6.71 39.31
C ASN A 746 2.86 5.95 38.28
N LEU A 747 2.77 6.36 37.02
CA LEU A 747 3.61 5.83 35.95
C LEU A 747 4.94 6.57 35.94
N LEU A 748 6.04 5.83 35.94
CA LEU A 748 7.39 6.34 35.82
C LEU A 748 7.92 6.03 34.42
N LEU A 749 8.27 7.08 33.68
CA LEU A 749 8.98 6.98 32.40
C LEU A 749 10.36 7.62 32.52
N LYS A 750 11.31 7.15 31.70
CA LYS A 750 12.66 7.68 31.65
C LYS A 750 12.92 8.41 30.35
N ARG A 751 13.64 9.53 30.44
CA ARG A 751 14.22 10.23 29.30
C ARG A 751 15.67 10.58 29.61
N GLY A 752 16.60 9.90 28.94
CA GLY A 752 18.01 9.96 29.30
C GLY A 752 18.24 9.43 30.71
N GLN A 753 18.89 10.22 31.56
CA GLN A 753 19.15 9.89 32.97
C GLN A 753 18.08 10.42 33.93
N GLN A 754 17.03 11.09 33.42
CA GLN A 754 15.98 11.69 34.24
C GLN A 754 14.73 10.81 34.25
N GLU A 755 14.08 10.72 35.41
CA GLU A 755 12.82 10.02 35.63
C GLU A 755 11.67 11.03 35.79
N TYR A 756 10.54 10.71 35.18
CA TYR A 756 9.34 11.55 35.18
C TYR A 756 8.15 10.75 35.68
N VAL A 757 7.30 11.40 36.46
CA VAL A 757 6.16 10.77 37.14
C VAL A 757 4.84 11.32 36.60
N PHE A 758 3.96 10.42 36.19
CA PHE A 758 2.66 10.73 35.61
C PHE A 758 1.54 10.08 36.43
N PRO A 759 0.59 10.85 36.98
CA PRO A 759 -0.53 10.29 37.71
C PRO A 759 -1.48 9.57 36.74
N THR A 760 -1.81 8.32 37.06
CA THR A 760 -2.68 7.47 36.24
C THR A 760 -3.70 6.72 37.09
N GLN A 761 -4.77 6.27 36.43
CA GLN A 761 -5.75 5.36 37.01
C GLN A 761 -5.84 4.08 36.20
N VAL A 762 -5.93 2.95 36.87
CA VAL A 762 -6.07 1.64 36.24
C VAL A 762 -7.51 1.48 35.77
N VAL A 763 -7.72 1.33 34.46
CA VAL A 763 -9.06 1.21 33.86
C VAL A 763 -9.38 -0.20 33.39
N ARG A 764 -8.37 -1.05 33.22
CA ARG A 764 -8.55 -2.43 32.75
C ARG A 764 -7.42 -3.31 33.24
N VAL A 765 -7.73 -4.51 33.72
CA VAL A 765 -6.74 -5.54 34.08
C VAL A 765 -7.07 -6.85 33.38
N ARG A 766 -6.12 -7.40 32.62
CA ARG A 766 -6.24 -8.71 31.96
C ARG A 766 -4.97 -9.52 32.17
N GLY A 767 -4.92 -10.29 33.25
CA GLY A 767 -3.70 -10.98 33.66
C GLY A 767 -2.61 -9.96 33.98
N ASN A 768 -1.49 -10.01 33.25
CA ASN A 768 -0.39 -9.05 33.41
C ASN A 768 -0.51 -7.81 32.52
N GLU A 769 -1.51 -7.74 31.65
CA GLU A 769 -1.78 -6.57 30.81
C GLU A 769 -2.70 -5.59 31.55
N VAL A 770 -2.26 -4.35 31.66
CA VAL A 770 -2.97 -3.30 32.41
C VAL A 770 -3.15 -2.08 31.51
N GLY A 771 -4.39 -1.59 31.44
CA GLY A 771 -4.73 -0.31 30.82
C GLY A 771 -4.71 0.80 31.85
N LEU A 772 -3.92 1.84 31.58
CA LEU A 772 -3.83 3.05 32.38
C LEU A 772 -4.49 4.23 31.65
N GLN A 773 -5.27 5.01 32.37
CA GLN A 773 -5.79 6.31 31.94
C GLN A 773 -4.97 7.42 32.60
N LEU A 774 -4.57 8.43 31.83
CA LEU A 774 -3.88 9.59 32.37
C LEU A 774 -4.86 10.45 33.15
N MET A 775 -4.49 10.83 34.37
CA MET A 775 -5.20 11.85 35.14
C MET A 775 -4.87 13.24 34.56
N PRO A 776 -5.67 14.28 34.85
CA PRO A 776 -5.36 15.64 34.40
C PRO A 776 -3.92 16.04 34.77
N LEU A 777 -3.10 16.29 33.74
CA LEU A 777 -1.69 16.62 33.89
C LEU A 777 -1.51 18.13 34.05
N THR A 778 -0.56 18.53 34.89
CA THR A 778 -0.05 19.91 34.86
C THR A 778 0.64 20.19 33.53
N LYS A 779 0.78 21.46 33.14
CA LYS A 779 1.47 21.87 31.89
C LYS A 779 2.86 21.23 31.75
N LYS A 780 3.67 21.28 32.83
CA LYS A 780 5.01 20.68 32.85
C LYS A 780 4.96 19.16 32.65
N GLN A 781 4.08 18.46 33.37
CA GLN A 781 3.89 17.03 33.19
C GLN A 781 3.42 16.67 31.77
N HIS A 782 2.57 17.49 31.15
CA HIS A 782 2.12 17.23 29.79
C HIS A 782 3.28 17.37 28.78
N ILE A 783 4.09 18.42 28.90
CA ILE A 783 5.32 18.60 28.11
C ILE A 783 6.26 17.38 28.30
N ASP A 784 6.51 17.00 29.55
CA ASP A 784 7.37 15.88 29.89
C ASP A 784 6.81 14.55 29.36
N PHE A 785 5.49 14.36 29.36
CA PHE A 785 4.83 13.17 28.84
C PHE A 785 5.04 13.05 27.33
N VAL A 786 4.76 14.11 26.57
CA VAL A 786 4.97 14.14 25.11
C VAL A 786 6.44 13.89 24.77
N GLN A 787 7.35 14.49 25.55
CA GLN A 787 8.80 14.32 25.33
C GLN A 787 9.33 12.95 25.74
N CYS A 788 8.66 12.24 26.67
CA CYS A 788 8.95 10.86 27.03
C CYS A 788 8.35 9.84 26.05
N THR A 789 7.42 10.24 25.19
CA THR A 789 6.63 9.35 24.33
C THR A 789 6.77 9.69 22.84
N PHE A 790 5.96 10.62 22.32
CA PHE A 790 5.91 10.99 20.91
C PHE A 790 7.22 11.59 20.39
N ALA A 791 7.92 12.37 21.21
CA ALA A 791 9.09 13.13 20.76
C ALA A 791 10.44 12.41 20.98
N ARG A 792 10.47 11.12 21.33
CA ARG A 792 11.76 10.40 21.44
C ARG A 792 12.40 10.21 20.07
N ALA A 793 13.72 10.07 20.03
CA ALA A 793 14.47 9.92 18.78
C ALA A 793 14.21 8.57 18.09
N ASP A 794 13.89 7.53 18.86
CA ASP A 794 13.69 6.15 18.42
C ASP A 794 12.23 5.80 18.11
N THR A 795 11.25 6.64 18.51
CA THR A 795 9.82 6.33 18.43
C THR A 795 9.39 5.89 17.03
N TRP A 796 9.90 6.54 15.99
CA TRP A 796 9.48 6.31 14.60
C TRP A 796 10.54 5.61 13.74
N ALA A 797 11.75 5.40 14.28
CA ALA A 797 12.89 4.90 13.50
C ALA A 797 12.68 3.45 13.03
N LEU A 798 12.05 2.61 13.86
CA LEU A 798 11.85 1.18 13.60
C LEU A 798 10.59 0.86 12.76
N TRP A 799 9.79 1.88 12.41
CA TRP A 799 8.49 1.66 11.75
C TRP A 799 8.59 1.33 10.25
N GLN A 800 9.75 1.56 9.62
CA GLN A 800 9.94 1.24 8.20
C GLN A 800 10.27 -0.24 7.96
N ASP A 801 10.76 -0.96 8.98
CA ASP A 801 11.30 -2.32 8.84
C ASP A 801 10.28 -3.44 9.12
N SER A 802 9.02 -3.10 9.39
CA SER A 802 8.02 -4.03 9.94
C SER A 802 7.09 -4.69 8.90
N PHE A 803 7.17 -4.34 7.61
CA PHE A 803 6.30 -4.94 6.59
C PHE A 803 6.89 -6.21 5.98
N PRO A 804 6.09 -7.28 5.81
CA PRO A 804 6.54 -8.47 5.10
C PRO A 804 6.80 -8.15 3.62
N GLU A 805 7.78 -8.83 3.02
CA GLU A 805 8.09 -8.69 1.60
C GLU A 805 6.88 -9.05 0.71
N ASP A 806 6.71 -8.30 -0.38
CA ASP A 806 5.63 -8.55 -1.35
C ASP A 806 5.74 -9.95 -1.98
N LYS A 807 4.59 -10.64 -2.00
CA LYS A 807 4.42 -11.91 -2.69
C LYS A 807 3.27 -11.77 -3.68
N PRO A 808 3.55 -11.57 -4.99
CA PRO A 808 2.53 -11.20 -5.98
C PRO A 808 1.30 -12.12 -6.02
N LEU A 809 1.49 -13.43 -5.86
CA LEU A 809 0.39 -14.41 -5.84
C LEU A 809 -0.46 -14.33 -4.57
N GLU A 810 0.14 -14.09 -3.40
CA GLU A 810 -0.60 -13.88 -2.15
C GLU A 810 -1.38 -12.56 -2.22
N SER A 811 -0.75 -11.49 -2.74
CA SER A 811 -1.37 -10.19 -2.96
C SER A 811 -2.58 -10.27 -3.90
N LEU A 812 -2.48 -11.01 -5.01
CA LEU A 812 -3.60 -11.23 -5.93
C LEU A 812 -4.78 -11.95 -5.27
N LEU A 813 -4.50 -13.01 -4.49
CA LEU A 813 -5.53 -13.74 -3.75
C LEU A 813 -6.21 -12.85 -2.70
N ASP A 814 -5.45 -11.99 -2.04
CA ASP A 814 -5.96 -11.07 -1.05
C ASP A 814 -6.89 -10.01 -1.66
N ILE A 815 -6.54 -9.49 -2.84
CA ILE A 815 -7.40 -8.57 -3.59
C ILE A 815 -8.66 -9.26 -4.08
N LEU A 816 -8.59 -10.52 -4.54
CA LEU A 816 -9.76 -11.29 -4.94
C LEU A 816 -10.74 -11.45 -3.76
N LYS A 817 -10.23 -11.82 -2.58
CA LYS A 817 -11.05 -11.91 -1.35
C LYS A 817 -11.65 -10.56 -0.98
N LEU A 818 -10.88 -9.49 -1.13
CA LEU A 818 -11.32 -8.13 -0.84
C LEU A 818 -12.44 -7.68 -1.78
N GLY A 819 -12.28 -7.94 -3.08
CA GLY A 819 -13.30 -7.65 -4.09
C GLY A 819 -14.63 -8.32 -3.75
N PHE A 820 -14.60 -9.60 -3.37
CA PHE A 820 -15.80 -10.31 -2.93
C PHE A 820 -16.40 -9.74 -1.63
N ARG A 821 -15.55 -9.36 -0.65
CA ARG A 821 -16.00 -8.73 0.59
C ARG A 821 -16.72 -7.40 0.31
N GLY A 822 -16.21 -6.58 -0.60
CA GLY A 822 -16.84 -5.31 -0.98
C GLY A 822 -18.25 -5.49 -1.52
N TYR A 823 -18.44 -6.45 -2.43
CA TYR A 823 -19.78 -6.77 -2.94
C TYR A 823 -20.72 -7.31 -1.86
N ARG A 824 -20.20 -8.11 -0.93
CA ARG A 824 -20.99 -8.60 0.21
C ARG A 824 -21.42 -7.46 1.14
N HIS A 825 -20.54 -6.52 1.48
CA HIS A 825 -20.92 -5.39 2.32
C HIS A 825 -21.95 -4.51 1.60
N LEU A 826 -21.74 -4.21 0.31
CA LEU A 826 -22.71 -3.46 -0.49
C LEU A 826 -24.11 -4.11 -0.45
N ALA A 827 -24.17 -5.44 -0.55
CA ALA A 827 -25.40 -6.21 -0.42
C ALA A 827 -26.07 -6.12 0.97
N GLU A 828 -25.28 -6.07 2.03
CA GLU A 828 -25.77 -5.99 3.41
C GLU A 828 -26.44 -4.63 3.70
N PHE A 829 -25.87 -3.55 3.15
CA PHE A 829 -26.35 -2.16 3.28
C PHE A 829 -27.34 -1.72 2.19
N ALA A 830 -27.57 -2.51 1.14
CA ALA A 830 -28.49 -2.17 0.06
C ALA A 830 -29.96 -2.04 0.53
N PRO A 831 -30.79 -1.21 -0.15
CA PRO A 831 -32.23 -1.11 0.12
C PRO A 831 -32.94 -2.47 0.09
N SER A 832 -34.02 -2.62 0.86
CA SER A 832 -34.74 -3.88 1.07
C SER A 832 -35.21 -4.56 -0.23
N SER A 833 -35.58 -3.78 -1.26
CA SER A 833 -35.95 -4.27 -2.60
C SER A 833 -34.80 -4.97 -3.34
N VAL A 834 -33.57 -4.50 -3.12
CA VAL A 834 -32.34 -4.99 -3.78
C VAL A 834 -31.67 -6.11 -2.97
N LYS A 835 -31.87 -6.10 -1.65
CA LYS A 835 -31.32 -7.08 -0.70
C LYS A 835 -31.72 -8.53 -1.01
N LEU A 836 -32.91 -8.76 -1.59
CA LEU A 836 -33.37 -10.10 -1.99
C LEU A 836 -32.53 -10.66 -3.15
N ILE A 837 -32.26 -9.84 -4.18
CA ILE A 837 -31.48 -10.23 -5.35
C ILE A 837 -30.04 -10.54 -4.94
N PHE A 838 -29.44 -9.66 -4.13
CA PHE A 838 -28.08 -9.87 -3.65
C PHE A 838 -27.95 -11.06 -2.70
N ARG A 839 -28.93 -11.34 -1.83
CA ARG A 839 -28.93 -12.55 -1.00
C ARG A 839 -28.94 -13.82 -1.84
N SER A 840 -29.74 -13.85 -2.91
CA SER A 840 -29.75 -14.98 -3.86
C SER A 840 -28.42 -15.13 -4.59
N LEU A 841 -27.82 -14.02 -5.04
CA LEU A 841 -26.54 -14.03 -5.76
C LEU A 841 -25.35 -14.42 -4.84
N THR A 842 -25.29 -13.87 -3.63
CA THR A 842 -24.28 -14.24 -2.63
C THR A 842 -24.45 -15.68 -2.16
N SER A 843 -25.68 -16.18 -2.04
CA SER A 843 -25.96 -17.58 -1.77
C SER A 843 -25.49 -18.48 -2.92
N LEU A 844 -25.69 -18.06 -4.17
CA LEU A 844 -25.22 -18.79 -5.35
C LEU A 844 -23.69 -18.84 -5.41
N VAL A 845 -23.01 -17.72 -5.16
CA VAL A 845 -21.53 -17.69 -5.11
C VAL A 845 -21.00 -18.50 -3.92
N SER A 846 -21.61 -18.37 -2.73
CA SER A 846 -21.30 -19.21 -1.57
C SER A 846 -21.46 -20.71 -1.88
N TRP A 847 -22.49 -21.05 -2.65
CA TRP A 847 -22.73 -22.41 -3.11
C TRP A 847 -21.66 -22.88 -4.10
N VAL A 848 -21.24 -22.06 -5.07
CA VAL A 848 -20.11 -22.39 -5.97
C VAL A 848 -18.80 -22.55 -5.21
N VAL A 849 -18.47 -21.60 -4.33
CA VAL A 849 -17.26 -21.64 -3.48
C VAL A 849 -17.24 -22.89 -2.59
N SER A 850 -18.40 -23.43 -2.21
CA SER A 850 -18.47 -24.67 -1.42
C SER A 850 -17.94 -25.92 -2.13
N PHE A 851 -17.68 -25.86 -3.43
CA PHE A 851 -17.04 -26.94 -4.20
C PHE A 851 -15.52 -26.80 -4.28
N ILE A 852 -14.94 -25.67 -3.86
CA ILE A 852 -13.49 -25.46 -3.88
C ILE A 852 -12.85 -26.37 -2.82
N PRO A 853 -11.88 -27.22 -3.20
CA PRO A 853 -11.23 -28.13 -2.26
C PRO A 853 -10.41 -27.36 -1.20
N ARG A 854 -10.31 -27.93 0.01
CA ARG A 854 -9.60 -27.32 1.16
C ARG A 854 -8.43 -28.17 1.61
N ARG A 855 -7.34 -27.53 2.04
CA ARG A 855 -6.19 -28.22 2.66
C ARG A 855 -6.61 -28.87 3.99
N PRO A 856 -6.20 -30.11 4.26
CA PRO A 856 -6.29 -30.70 5.61
C PRO A 856 -5.47 -29.84 6.57
N GLU A 857 -6.06 -29.43 7.69
CA GLU A 857 -5.29 -28.86 8.80
C GLU A 857 -4.42 -29.99 9.37
N ARG A 858 -3.10 -29.83 9.29
CA ARG A 858 -2.19 -30.67 10.08
C ARG A 858 -2.25 -30.15 11.51
N ASP A 859 -2.32 -31.05 12.49
CA ASP A 859 -2.11 -30.78 13.92
C ASP A 859 -0.65 -30.34 14.19
N GLU A 860 -0.21 -29.23 13.59
CA GLU A 860 1.02 -28.51 14.00
C GLU A 860 0.69 -27.42 15.04
N ALA A 861 -0.59 -27.23 15.40
CA ALA A 861 -1.06 -26.24 16.36
C ALA A 861 -0.92 -26.63 17.85
N LYS A 862 0.03 -27.51 18.22
CA LYS A 862 0.37 -27.80 19.63
C LYS A 862 1.86 -27.75 19.98
N GLN A 863 2.73 -27.33 19.08
CA GLN A 863 4.11 -26.95 19.40
C GLN A 863 4.35 -25.51 18.95
N ALA A 864 3.98 -24.56 19.81
CA ALA A 864 4.47 -23.21 19.70
C ALA A 864 5.96 -23.21 20.11
N ASP A 865 6.84 -23.02 19.14
CA ASP A 865 8.26 -22.72 19.39
C ASP A 865 8.37 -21.38 20.16
N PRO A 866 9.01 -21.34 21.35
CA PRO A 866 9.14 -20.12 22.14
C PRO A 866 10.27 -19.18 21.66
N VAL A 867 10.76 -19.30 20.41
CA VAL A 867 12.02 -18.66 19.97
C VAL A 867 11.84 -17.30 19.27
N MET A 868 10.62 -16.85 18.97
CA MET A 868 10.39 -15.55 18.30
C MET A 868 10.07 -14.38 19.25
N ALA A 869 10.36 -14.50 20.56
CA ALA A 869 10.13 -13.44 21.55
C ALA A 869 11.41 -12.69 22.00
N GLN A 870 12.55 -12.93 21.35
CA GLN A 870 13.79 -12.17 21.56
C GLN A 870 14.45 -11.88 20.21
N GLN A 871 13.97 -10.86 19.51
CA GLN A 871 14.75 -10.06 18.57
C GLN A 871 14.10 -8.70 18.38
#